data_AF-A0A9D8BNG0-F1
#
_entry.id   AF-A0A9D8BNG0-F1
#
_cell.length_a   1.000
_cell.length_b   1.000
_cell.length_c   1.000
_cell.angle_alpha   90.00
_cell.angle_beta   90.00
_cell.angle_gamma   90.00
#
_symmetry.space_group_name_H-M   'P 1'
#
loop_
_entity.id
_entity.type
_entity.pdbx_description
1 polymer ?
#
loop_
_entity_poly.entity_id
_entity_poly.type
_entity_poly.pdbx_seq_one_letter_code
_entity_poly.pdbx_strand_id
1 'polypeptide(L)'
;MSEGFLLHEKLAQICQANPDKIAFVENLTSQTKTYSYSEVNRQARNIANWLIENGIEPYDRVAIILDNCPQWAIAYFGIILSGATVVPLDAKFSDFEFHNLLSDCEAKAIFSSSKFLNFFDKNIIYLPNVKKIVLIDKIESKSPYVSLQDIISKHYPKNHFPSVSIEDLASIIYTSGTVGKPKGVMLTHKNFSTNFLSFEKLNICSAKDCFISILPLHHSFAFTATLIFPLFLGARIVYPCTLKSEELVKSIRDNSVTLFIAVPEIFNMLHKSIFGKIKQQPFLKRLVFRLFISFAWTLRCHTKINFARILFSSVHKHFGGKLRYLVSGGAKLDTKTAKDFLKLGFTILEGYGLTETSPVVSLNLAAINKLGSVGRPVDGVKVRIGDDNEILIQGDNVMEGYYNNPLETSQMIKDGWFYSGDAGRIDRDGFIFITGRIKEIIVLSSGKNIYPEEIENYFKKSDFIKEVCLLAVENTEGNEALVAVVVPDFEHFKSVGDANINRKIKWELENFSSKLPSYKRITDFFITKEELPKTRLGKIKRYEVELKYRDKFISKRWIPEEAYAPSLEDINMLNSEIGKKVISFLSKKISFKKEIKLDDHLELDLGFDSLAKVELAMGLQNILKIEIPDSLVEEIFTVRELIFKLSEFLFSKASSSKTGQALFSWKDLVNFPPPQELIEKIDLFPGSFNKLLSLIVPKSLFVIFKLFFLFKVEGNKNLPSEGTYVFCSNHSSYLDGLVVAAAVPFKTLMQLYFLGDKNIFEHPSLKWALRVARLIPIDPTKELVNTLQVSSYVLGHGKMLCIFPEGLRSFEGKPVEFKKGIGILAKEFEINPARSDSQKLNASNGVKIIPVAILGTFQAWPRIRRIPRLHPIKIVFGKPINTENLLSKGKEHGIVDDYEAIAFAIKKQVEELLYKDYDGHHK
;
A
#
# COMPACT_ATOMS: atom_id res chain seq x y z
N MET A 1 -32.17 -18.40 28.57
CA MET A 1 -32.58 -17.33 27.63
C MET A 1 -32.90 -16.12 28.48
N SER A 2 -32.24 -14.98 28.27
CA SER A 2 -32.62 -13.75 28.96
C SER A 2 -33.83 -13.17 28.24
N GLU A 3 -34.85 -12.74 28.98
CA GLU A 3 -35.93 -11.95 28.40
C GLU A 3 -35.31 -10.66 27.81
N GLY A 4 -35.45 -10.48 26.49
CA GLY A 4 -35.02 -9.26 25.81
C GLY A 4 -35.85 -8.05 26.25
N PHE A 5 -35.58 -6.88 25.68
CA PHE A 5 -36.35 -5.68 25.99
C PHE A 5 -36.55 -4.79 24.76
N LEU A 6 -37.57 -3.93 24.81
CA LEU A 6 -37.81 -2.91 23.80
C LEU A 6 -36.77 -1.79 23.91
N LEU A 7 -36.09 -1.51 22.80
CA LEU A 7 -34.98 -0.55 22.76
C LEU A 7 -35.42 0.86 23.17
N HIS A 8 -36.62 1.29 22.75
CA HIS A 8 -37.15 2.62 23.07
C HIS A 8 -37.57 2.74 24.55
N GLU A 9 -38.06 1.66 25.17
CA GLU A 9 -38.39 1.65 26.60
C GLU A 9 -37.14 1.70 27.46
N LYS A 10 -36.10 0.93 27.11
CA LYS A 10 -34.81 0.99 27.80
C LYS A 10 -34.21 2.39 27.71
N LEU A 11 -34.27 3.04 26.55
CA LEU A 11 -33.85 4.43 26.41
C LEU A 11 -34.64 5.33 27.37
N ALA A 12 -35.98 5.23 27.38
CA ALA A 12 -36.83 6.05 28.23
C ALA A 12 -36.49 5.88 29.73
N GLN A 13 -36.24 4.64 30.19
CA GLN A 13 -35.81 4.35 31.55
C GLN A 13 -34.48 5.03 31.89
N ILE A 14 -33.47 4.91 31.01
CA ILE A 14 -32.16 5.53 31.23
C ILE A 14 -32.25 7.07 31.20
N CYS A 15 -33.09 7.62 30.33
CA CYS A 15 -33.35 9.05 30.25
C CYS A 15 -34.03 9.59 31.51
N GLN A 16 -34.96 8.83 32.10
CA GLN A 16 -35.59 9.19 33.38
C GLN A 16 -34.59 9.11 34.54
N ALA A 17 -33.68 8.14 34.53
CA ALA A 17 -32.66 7.99 35.56
C ALA A 17 -31.52 9.03 35.46
N ASN A 18 -31.28 9.63 34.28
CA ASN A 18 -30.15 10.53 34.03
C ASN A 18 -30.52 11.79 33.22
N PRO A 19 -31.58 12.55 33.56
CA PRO A 19 -32.18 13.54 32.66
C PRO A 19 -31.23 14.66 32.23
N ASP A 20 -30.40 15.16 33.15
CA ASP A 20 -29.50 16.30 32.91
C ASP A 20 -28.12 15.88 32.38
N LYS A 21 -27.84 14.58 32.35
CA LYS A 21 -26.57 14.07 31.88
C LYS A 21 -26.46 14.24 30.37
N ILE A 22 -25.25 14.56 29.89
CA ILE A 22 -24.98 14.68 28.46
C ILE A 22 -24.91 13.30 27.82
N ALA A 23 -25.83 13.04 26.89
CA ALA A 23 -25.86 11.83 26.07
C ALA A 23 -24.94 11.98 24.85
N PHE A 24 -25.09 13.09 24.12
CA PHE A 24 -24.36 13.35 22.88
C PHE A 24 -23.56 14.65 22.92
N VAL A 25 -22.36 14.61 22.35
CA VAL A 25 -21.53 15.78 22.06
C VAL A 25 -21.24 15.80 20.56
N GLU A 26 -21.57 16.90 19.92
CA GLU A 26 -21.38 17.12 18.48
C GLU A 26 -20.33 18.22 18.30
N ASN A 27 -19.13 17.83 17.83
CA ASN A 27 -18.07 18.77 17.52
C ASN A 27 -18.30 19.32 16.11
N LEU A 28 -18.62 20.62 16.00
CA LEU A 28 -18.69 21.35 14.73
C LEU A 28 -17.40 22.17 14.55
N THR A 29 -17.12 22.63 13.33
CA THR A 29 -15.89 23.39 13.02
C THR A 29 -15.70 24.62 13.91
N SER A 30 -16.78 25.29 14.30
CA SER A 30 -16.75 26.54 15.07
C SER A 30 -17.21 26.41 16.53
N GLN A 31 -17.94 25.35 16.89
CA GLN A 31 -18.54 25.21 18.22
C GLN A 31 -18.81 23.75 18.58
N THR A 32 -19.03 23.47 19.86
CA THR A 32 -19.48 22.15 20.34
C THR A 32 -20.92 22.26 20.80
N LYS A 33 -21.79 21.35 20.33
CA LYS A 33 -23.19 21.27 20.75
C LYS A 33 -23.38 20.02 21.60
N THR A 34 -24.15 20.15 22.69
CA THR A 34 -24.44 19.03 23.59
C THR A 34 -25.93 18.74 23.64
N TYR A 35 -26.27 17.47 23.85
CA TYR A 35 -27.64 17.01 24.00
C TYR A 35 -27.74 16.19 25.28
N SER A 36 -28.63 16.58 26.18
CA SER A 36 -28.91 15.82 27.40
C SER A 36 -29.78 14.59 27.10
N TYR A 37 -29.78 13.61 28.00
CA TYR A 37 -30.67 12.45 27.87
C TYR A 37 -32.15 12.86 27.85
N SER A 38 -32.56 13.88 28.62
CA SER A 38 -33.93 14.38 28.60
C SER A 38 -34.29 15.04 27.26
N GLU A 39 -33.36 15.77 26.64
CA GLU A 39 -33.54 16.35 25.31
C GLU A 39 -33.66 15.27 24.24
N VAL A 40 -32.80 14.25 24.27
CA VAL A 40 -32.84 13.12 23.34
C VAL A 40 -34.19 12.41 23.41
N ASN A 41 -34.68 12.09 24.61
CA ASN A 41 -35.98 11.44 24.79
C ASN A 41 -37.12 12.32 24.30
N ARG A 42 -37.11 13.62 24.64
CA ARG A 42 -38.14 14.57 24.20
C ARG A 42 -38.19 14.66 22.68
N GLN A 43 -37.05 14.81 22.01
CA GLN A 43 -36.99 14.91 20.56
C GLN A 43 -37.42 13.60 19.88
N ALA A 44 -37.00 12.44 20.38
CA ALA A 44 -37.43 11.14 19.86
C ALA A 44 -38.96 10.95 19.98
N ARG A 45 -39.55 11.33 21.12
CA ARG A 45 -41.01 11.31 21.31
C ARG A 45 -41.76 12.24 20.35
N ASN A 46 -41.22 13.44 20.11
CA ASN A 46 -41.80 14.38 19.15
C ASN A 46 -41.75 13.84 17.72
N ILE A 47 -40.65 13.18 17.33
CA ILE A 47 -40.54 12.48 16.05
C ILE A 47 -41.58 11.37 15.95
N ALA A 48 -41.73 10.53 16.98
CA ALA A 48 -42.72 9.46 17.00
C ALA A 48 -44.16 9.98 16.82
N ASN A 49 -44.52 11.03 17.57
CA ASN A 49 -45.83 11.67 17.45
C ASN A 49 -46.07 12.25 16.06
N TRP A 50 -45.06 12.91 15.48
CA TRP A 50 -45.16 13.46 14.14
C TRP A 50 -45.36 12.38 13.08
N LEU A 51 -44.64 11.25 13.18
CA LEU A 51 -44.79 10.13 12.26
C LEU A 51 -46.22 9.58 12.29
N ILE A 52 -46.78 9.38 13.48
CA ILE A 52 -48.16 8.91 13.68
C ILE A 52 -49.17 9.91 13.10
N GLU A 53 -49.04 11.21 13.40
CA GLU A 53 -49.92 12.25 12.84
C GLU A 53 -49.85 12.34 11.30
N ASN A 54 -48.75 11.91 10.69
CA ASN A 54 -48.55 11.93 9.24
C ASN A 54 -48.83 10.58 8.56
N GLY A 55 -49.50 9.65 9.24
CA GLY A 55 -49.99 8.40 8.66
C GLY A 55 -48.90 7.36 8.42
N ILE A 56 -47.86 7.36 9.26
CA ILE A 56 -46.94 6.24 9.42
C ILE A 56 -47.53 5.28 10.45
N GLU A 57 -47.78 4.05 10.03
CA GLU A 57 -48.40 3.00 10.83
C GLU A 57 -47.33 2.06 11.40
N PRO A 58 -47.66 1.24 12.43
CA PRO A 58 -46.76 0.19 12.89
C PRO A 58 -46.29 -0.70 11.73
N TYR A 59 -45.07 -1.20 11.85
CA TYR A 59 -44.34 -1.98 10.85
C TYR A 59 -43.93 -1.21 9.59
N ASP A 60 -44.32 0.06 9.42
CA ASP A 60 -43.86 0.85 8.28
C ASP A 60 -42.36 1.07 8.25
N ARG A 61 -41.79 1.09 7.04
CA ARG A 61 -40.36 1.27 6.82
C ARG A 61 -40.05 2.74 6.70
N VAL A 62 -39.16 3.24 7.55
CA VAL A 62 -38.67 4.62 7.50
C VAL A 62 -37.17 4.61 7.31
N ALA A 63 -36.70 5.23 6.22
CA ALA A 63 -35.30 5.24 5.87
C ALA A 63 -34.54 6.36 6.59
N ILE A 64 -33.29 6.12 6.97
CA ILE A 64 -32.37 7.15 7.47
C ILE A 64 -31.17 7.23 6.53
N ILE A 65 -31.01 8.37 5.84
CA ILE A 65 -29.91 8.68 4.92
C ILE A 65 -29.13 9.87 5.48
N LEU A 66 -28.36 9.61 6.53
CA LEU A 66 -27.62 10.64 7.26
C LEU A 66 -26.18 10.20 7.53
N ASP A 67 -25.27 11.18 7.60
CA ASP A 67 -23.97 10.96 8.23
C ASP A 67 -24.14 10.78 9.75
N ASN A 68 -23.06 10.38 10.43
CA ASN A 68 -23.08 10.23 11.88
C ASN A 68 -23.33 11.56 12.59
N CYS A 69 -24.48 11.71 13.23
CA CYS A 69 -24.83 12.86 14.04
C CYS A 69 -25.81 12.45 15.16
N PRO A 70 -26.00 13.29 16.20
CA PRO A 70 -27.00 13.04 17.25
C PRO A 70 -28.42 12.83 16.70
N GLN A 71 -28.79 13.58 15.66
CA GLN A 71 -30.11 13.53 15.02
C GLN A 71 -30.37 12.16 14.38
N TRP A 72 -29.35 11.47 13.89
CA TRP A 72 -29.45 10.09 13.42
C TRP A 72 -30.02 9.18 14.51
N ALA A 73 -29.44 9.25 15.71
CA ALA A 73 -29.87 8.43 16.85
C ALA A 73 -31.27 8.84 17.33
N ILE A 74 -31.53 10.15 17.44
CA ILE A 74 -32.83 10.68 17.87
C ILE A 74 -33.95 10.23 16.90
N ALA A 75 -33.70 10.31 15.59
CA ALA A 75 -34.62 9.82 14.57
C ALA A 75 -34.84 8.31 14.67
N TYR A 76 -33.78 7.52 14.82
CA TYR A 76 -33.87 6.06 15.00
C TYR A 76 -34.83 5.71 16.14
N PHE A 77 -34.62 6.28 17.33
CA PHE A 77 -35.45 5.99 18.50
C PHE A 77 -36.88 6.53 18.38
N GLY A 78 -37.09 7.64 17.66
CA GLY A 78 -38.43 8.15 17.38
C GLY A 78 -39.22 7.25 16.43
N ILE A 79 -38.55 6.69 15.41
CA ILE A 79 -39.17 5.76 14.45
C ILE A 79 -39.59 4.45 15.14
N ILE A 80 -38.69 3.81 15.90
CA ILE A 80 -39.06 2.57 16.58
C ILE A 80 -40.10 2.78 17.69
N LEU A 81 -40.18 4.00 18.26
CA LEU A 81 -41.21 4.35 19.24
C LEU A 81 -42.58 4.55 18.59
N SER A 82 -42.65 4.93 17.30
CA SER A 82 -43.90 4.92 16.55
C SER A 82 -44.30 3.52 16.06
N GLY A 83 -43.57 2.47 16.43
CA GLY A 83 -43.78 1.10 15.96
C GLY A 83 -43.30 0.83 14.53
N ALA A 84 -42.63 1.79 13.89
CA ALA A 84 -42.08 1.66 12.55
C ALA A 84 -40.70 0.99 12.57
N THR A 85 -40.32 0.34 11.47
CA THR A 85 -39.02 -0.31 11.28
C THR A 85 -38.03 0.64 10.61
N VAL A 86 -36.82 0.76 11.18
CA VAL A 86 -35.79 1.65 10.65
C VAL A 86 -34.98 0.98 9.54
N VAL A 87 -34.83 1.65 8.40
CA VAL A 87 -33.96 1.21 7.30
C VAL A 87 -32.79 2.19 7.15
N PRO A 88 -31.67 1.98 7.85
CA PRO A 88 -30.54 2.88 7.74
C PRO A 88 -29.77 2.61 6.44
N LEU A 89 -29.55 3.66 5.65
CA LEU A 89 -28.87 3.58 4.36
C LEU A 89 -27.60 4.43 4.36
N ASP A 90 -26.68 4.04 3.48
CA ASP A 90 -25.41 4.72 3.34
C ASP A 90 -25.57 6.06 2.59
N ALA A 91 -25.21 7.17 3.23
CA ALA A 91 -25.20 8.52 2.66
C ALA A 91 -24.15 8.77 1.54
N LYS A 92 -23.50 7.73 1.02
CA LYS A 92 -22.58 7.77 -0.15
C LYS A 92 -23.04 6.84 -1.27
N PHE A 93 -24.19 6.17 -1.13
CA PHE A 93 -24.75 5.43 -2.25
C PHE A 93 -25.01 6.36 -3.43
N SER A 94 -24.87 5.79 -4.63
CA SER A 94 -25.23 6.43 -5.88
C SER A 94 -26.76 6.61 -5.97
N ASP A 95 -27.19 7.53 -6.83
CA ASP A 95 -28.62 7.75 -7.10
C ASP A 95 -29.35 6.45 -7.46
N PHE A 96 -28.70 5.59 -8.25
CA PHE A 96 -29.22 4.28 -8.66
C PHE A 96 -29.39 3.33 -7.46
N GLU A 97 -28.39 3.25 -6.57
CA GLU A 97 -28.46 2.42 -5.38
C GLU A 97 -29.55 2.90 -4.42
N PHE A 98 -29.70 4.22 -4.22
CA PHE A 98 -30.78 4.76 -3.40
C PHE A 98 -32.15 4.41 -3.95
N HIS A 99 -32.36 4.60 -5.26
CA HIS A 99 -33.63 4.27 -5.89
C HIS A 99 -34.00 2.78 -5.70
N ASN A 100 -33.05 1.88 -5.95
CA ASN A 100 -33.27 0.44 -5.79
C ASN A 100 -33.58 0.05 -4.34
N LEU A 101 -32.81 0.54 -3.38
CA LEU A 101 -32.96 0.16 -1.97
C LEU A 101 -34.22 0.75 -1.32
N LEU A 102 -34.57 2.00 -1.66
CA LEU A 102 -35.79 2.64 -1.17
C LEU A 102 -37.04 2.00 -1.76
N SER A 103 -36.96 1.53 -3.00
CA SER A 103 -38.03 0.77 -3.65
C SER A 103 -38.15 -0.63 -3.04
N ASP A 104 -37.03 -1.35 -2.87
CA ASP A 104 -36.99 -2.69 -2.29
C ASP A 104 -37.53 -2.72 -0.86
N CYS A 105 -37.15 -1.74 -0.02
CA CYS A 105 -37.65 -1.65 1.35
C CYS A 105 -39.02 -0.96 1.48
N GLU A 106 -39.62 -0.51 0.38
CA GLU A 106 -40.93 0.16 0.36
C GLU A 106 -41.04 1.29 1.41
N ALA A 107 -40.02 2.15 1.51
CA ALA A 107 -39.97 3.20 2.52
C ALA A 107 -41.14 4.20 2.38
N LYS A 108 -41.83 4.49 3.49
CA LYS A 108 -42.93 5.47 3.53
C LYS A 108 -42.49 6.88 3.94
N ALA A 109 -41.37 7.00 4.66
CA ALA A 109 -40.76 8.27 4.99
C ALA A 109 -39.24 8.17 5.01
N ILE A 110 -38.55 9.31 4.87
CA ILE A 110 -37.09 9.39 4.83
C ILE A 110 -36.62 10.50 5.78
N PHE A 111 -35.62 10.22 6.62
CA PHE A 111 -34.82 11.23 7.32
C PHE A 111 -33.51 11.44 6.58
N SER A 112 -33.20 12.67 6.18
CA SER A 112 -32.04 13.00 5.36
C SER A 112 -31.51 14.40 5.65
N SER A 113 -30.49 14.84 4.92
CA SER A 113 -30.00 16.22 4.95
C SER A 113 -30.20 16.92 3.61
N SER A 114 -30.20 18.24 3.65
CA SER A 114 -30.41 19.13 2.50
C SER A 114 -29.43 18.89 1.34
N LYS A 115 -28.26 18.28 1.62
CA LYS A 115 -27.29 17.88 0.59
C LYS A 115 -27.86 16.90 -0.45
N PHE A 116 -28.95 16.20 -0.13
CA PHE A 116 -29.62 15.26 -1.01
C PHE A 116 -30.88 15.81 -1.67
N LEU A 117 -31.20 17.09 -1.51
CA LEU A 117 -32.38 17.72 -2.14
C LEU A 117 -32.41 17.48 -3.65
N ASN A 118 -31.29 17.72 -4.35
CA ASN A 118 -31.19 17.50 -5.79
C ASN A 118 -31.48 16.05 -6.20
N PHE A 119 -31.10 15.07 -5.38
CA PHE A 119 -31.41 13.67 -5.63
C PHE A 119 -32.91 13.42 -5.49
N PHE A 120 -33.52 13.90 -4.41
CA PHE A 120 -34.95 13.72 -4.16
C PHE A 120 -35.78 14.45 -5.22
N ASP A 121 -35.47 15.69 -5.58
CA ASP A 121 -36.21 16.44 -6.60
C ASP A 121 -36.24 15.72 -7.96
N LYS A 122 -35.13 15.05 -8.33
CA LYS A 122 -35.05 14.27 -9.58
C LYS A 122 -35.75 12.91 -9.50
N ASN A 123 -35.75 12.27 -8.32
CA ASN A 123 -36.11 10.86 -8.19
C ASN A 123 -37.40 10.59 -7.42
N ILE A 124 -38.01 11.60 -6.78
CA ILE A 124 -39.21 11.42 -5.95
C ILE A 124 -40.39 10.84 -6.73
N ILE A 125 -40.49 11.14 -8.03
CA ILE A 125 -41.50 10.60 -8.94
C ILE A 125 -41.40 9.06 -9.04
N TYR A 126 -40.18 8.52 -8.90
CA TYR A 126 -39.92 7.08 -8.93
C TYR A 126 -39.99 6.43 -7.53
N LEU A 127 -40.38 7.18 -6.50
CA LEU A 127 -40.50 6.71 -5.11
C LEU A 127 -41.94 6.94 -4.60
N PRO A 128 -42.97 6.33 -5.24
CA PRO A 128 -44.38 6.65 -4.97
C PRO A 128 -44.83 6.33 -3.54
N ASN A 129 -44.12 5.45 -2.84
CA ASN A 129 -44.40 5.09 -1.45
C ASN A 129 -43.94 6.16 -0.45
N VAL A 130 -42.97 7.00 -0.82
CA VAL A 130 -42.38 8.01 0.07
C VAL A 130 -43.32 9.21 0.18
N LYS A 131 -44.02 9.30 1.32
CA LYS A 131 -44.99 10.39 1.58
C LYS A 131 -44.33 11.64 2.14
N LYS A 132 -43.24 11.50 2.89
CA LYS A 132 -42.58 12.60 3.61
C LYS A 132 -41.06 12.44 3.64
N ILE A 133 -40.36 13.56 3.50
CA ILE A 133 -38.89 13.65 3.63
C ILE A 133 -38.58 14.68 4.71
N VAL A 134 -38.02 14.21 5.82
CA VAL A 134 -37.59 15.04 6.94
C VAL A 134 -36.12 15.41 6.76
N LEU A 135 -35.82 16.70 6.71
CA LEU A 135 -34.45 17.21 6.59
C LEU A 135 -33.94 17.71 7.94
N ILE A 136 -32.73 17.31 8.31
CA ILE A 136 -32.10 17.77 9.57
C ILE A 136 -31.73 19.26 9.56
N ASP A 137 -31.59 19.84 8.36
CA ASP A 137 -31.29 21.25 8.17
C ASP A 137 -32.55 22.11 8.30
N LYS A 138 -32.37 23.34 8.76
CA LYS A 138 -33.48 24.30 8.83
C LYS A 138 -33.86 24.74 7.41
N ILE A 139 -35.03 24.33 6.97
CA ILE A 139 -35.65 24.70 5.69
C ILE A 139 -37.08 25.20 5.92
N GLU A 140 -37.66 25.82 4.89
CA GLU A 140 -39.10 26.06 4.87
C GLU A 140 -39.84 24.73 4.63
N SER A 141 -40.68 24.32 5.60
CA SER A 141 -41.45 23.08 5.50
C SER A 141 -42.53 23.19 4.43
N LYS A 142 -42.36 22.45 3.33
CA LYS A 142 -43.33 22.34 2.23
C LYS A 142 -43.34 20.91 1.70
N SER A 143 -44.52 20.28 1.71
CA SER A 143 -44.68 18.88 1.28
C SER A 143 -44.04 18.63 -0.11
N PRO A 144 -43.25 17.55 -0.28
CA PRO A 144 -43.01 16.45 0.67
C PRO A 144 -41.94 16.73 1.74
N TYR A 145 -41.26 17.87 1.69
CA TYR A 145 -40.14 18.22 2.57
C TYR A 145 -40.57 18.87 3.89
N VAL A 146 -39.98 18.44 5.00
CA VAL A 146 -40.27 18.96 6.35
C VAL A 146 -38.97 19.18 7.12
N SER A 147 -38.84 20.33 7.78
CA SER A 147 -37.72 20.63 8.67
C SER A 147 -37.83 19.83 9.97
N LEU A 148 -36.78 19.09 10.34
CA LEU A 148 -36.70 18.39 11.62
C LEU A 148 -36.87 19.36 12.79
N GLN A 149 -36.40 20.61 12.64
CA GLN A 149 -36.48 21.63 13.68
C GLN A 149 -37.93 21.97 14.03
N ASP A 150 -38.83 21.94 13.05
CA ASP A 150 -40.27 22.21 13.22
C ASP A 150 -40.95 21.05 13.96
N ILE A 151 -40.50 19.82 13.70
CA ILE A 151 -40.97 18.60 14.37
C ILE A 151 -40.56 18.61 15.85
N ILE A 152 -39.27 18.83 16.13
CA ILE A 152 -38.75 18.70 17.50
C ILE A 152 -39.14 19.88 18.40
N SER A 153 -39.49 21.04 17.84
CA SER A 153 -39.95 22.21 18.60
C SER A 153 -41.45 22.22 18.87
N LYS A 154 -42.25 21.50 18.07
CA LYS A 154 -43.70 21.38 18.27
C LYS A 154 -44.01 20.71 19.62
N HIS A 155 -44.98 21.27 20.33
CA HIS A 155 -45.55 20.63 21.51
C HIS A 155 -46.64 19.66 21.06
N TYR A 156 -46.46 18.38 21.41
CA TYR A 156 -47.46 17.35 21.17
C TYR A 156 -48.18 17.04 22.48
N PRO A 157 -49.51 16.86 22.46
CA PRO A 157 -50.22 16.31 23.62
C PRO A 157 -49.67 14.92 23.97
N LYS A 158 -49.92 14.45 25.18
CA LYS A 158 -49.57 13.07 25.57
C LYS A 158 -50.38 12.09 24.70
N ASN A 159 -49.73 11.53 23.69
CA ASN A 159 -50.29 10.47 22.86
C ASN A 159 -49.95 9.10 23.42
N HIS A 160 -50.83 8.13 23.14
CA HIS A 160 -50.55 6.72 23.31
C HIS A 160 -49.74 6.23 22.10
N PHE A 161 -48.54 5.72 22.35
CA PHE A 161 -47.75 5.02 21.33
C PHE A 161 -48.32 3.62 21.10
N PRO A 162 -48.15 3.05 19.90
CA PRO A 162 -48.60 1.68 19.62
C PRO A 162 -47.87 0.66 20.52
N SER A 163 -48.52 -0.48 20.77
CA SER A 163 -47.89 -1.61 21.46
C SER A 163 -46.96 -2.32 20.48
N VAL A 164 -45.71 -2.55 20.90
CA VAL A 164 -44.65 -3.20 20.12
C VAL A 164 -44.16 -4.42 20.91
N SER A 165 -43.89 -5.53 20.23
CA SER A 165 -43.29 -6.73 20.83
C SER A 165 -41.77 -6.74 20.68
N ILE A 166 -41.06 -7.49 21.53
CA ILE A 166 -39.60 -7.61 21.39
C ILE A 166 -39.20 -8.38 20.12
N GLU A 167 -40.12 -9.18 19.57
CA GLU A 167 -39.99 -9.91 18.31
C GLU A 167 -40.21 -9.01 17.09
N ASP A 168 -40.73 -7.80 17.25
CA ASP A 168 -40.94 -6.90 16.12
C ASP A 168 -39.60 -6.36 15.57
N LEU A 169 -39.59 -6.09 14.26
CA LEU A 169 -38.42 -5.56 13.56
C LEU A 169 -38.07 -4.15 14.02
N ALA A 170 -36.90 -4.02 14.65
CA ALA A 170 -36.32 -2.72 14.97
C ALA A 170 -35.63 -2.11 13.75
N SER A 171 -34.91 -2.94 12.96
CA SER A 171 -34.18 -2.46 11.80
C SER A 171 -34.02 -3.50 10.68
N ILE A 172 -34.01 -3.02 9.44
CA ILE A 172 -33.55 -3.78 8.27
C ILE A 172 -32.24 -3.15 7.79
N ILE A 173 -31.12 -3.85 7.98
CA ILE A 173 -29.79 -3.34 7.63
C ILE A 173 -29.30 -4.00 6.34
N TYR A 174 -29.09 -3.20 5.30
CA TYR A 174 -28.57 -3.71 4.03
C TYR A 174 -27.07 -4.01 4.11
N THR A 175 -26.69 -5.22 3.72
CA THR A 175 -25.29 -5.62 3.57
C THR A 175 -24.92 -5.73 2.10
N SER A 176 -23.78 -5.16 1.73
CA SER A 176 -23.14 -5.45 0.44
C SER A 176 -22.49 -6.81 0.56
N GLY A 177 -23.19 -7.86 0.13
CA GLY A 177 -22.58 -9.17 -0.06
C GLY A 177 -21.38 -9.06 -1.02
N THR A 178 -20.37 -9.91 -0.85
CA THR A 178 -19.20 -9.95 -1.73
C THR A 178 -19.52 -10.44 -3.15
N VAL A 179 -20.76 -10.89 -3.37
CA VAL A 179 -21.28 -11.45 -4.63
C VAL A 179 -22.77 -11.08 -4.74
N GLY A 180 -23.12 -9.98 -5.45
CA GLY A 180 -24.51 -9.69 -5.85
C GLY A 180 -25.20 -8.45 -5.24
N LYS A 181 -26.54 -8.34 -5.48
CA LYS A 181 -27.40 -7.25 -5.00
C LYS A 181 -27.38 -7.17 -3.45
N PRO A 182 -27.45 -5.96 -2.85
CA PRO A 182 -27.48 -5.83 -1.39
C PRO A 182 -28.65 -6.59 -0.77
N LYS A 183 -28.44 -7.18 0.41
CA LYS A 183 -29.44 -7.99 1.11
C LYS A 183 -29.87 -7.30 2.40
N GLY A 184 -31.17 -7.13 2.62
CA GLY A 184 -31.71 -6.53 3.85
C GLY A 184 -31.73 -7.55 4.99
N VAL A 185 -30.90 -7.37 6.02
CA VAL A 185 -30.86 -8.22 7.20
C VAL A 185 -31.94 -7.76 8.19
N MET A 186 -32.89 -8.65 8.52
CA MET A 186 -34.00 -8.35 9.42
C MET A 186 -33.60 -8.57 10.89
N LEU A 187 -33.58 -7.49 11.67
CA LEU A 187 -33.15 -7.48 13.07
C LEU A 187 -34.25 -6.94 14.01
N THR A 188 -34.61 -7.74 15.00
CA THR A 188 -35.65 -7.45 15.99
C THR A 188 -35.11 -6.67 17.19
N HIS A 189 -36.01 -6.14 18.02
CA HIS A 189 -35.65 -5.58 19.32
C HIS A 189 -34.94 -6.61 20.21
N LYS A 190 -35.38 -7.87 20.18
CA LYS A 190 -34.76 -8.99 20.91
C LYS A 190 -33.33 -9.26 20.46
N ASN A 191 -33.05 -9.20 19.16
CA ASN A 191 -31.69 -9.44 18.68
C ASN A 191 -30.68 -8.41 19.23
N PHE A 192 -31.01 -7.12 19.18
CA PHE A 192 -30.14 -6.07 19.72
C PHE A 192 -30.07 -6.07 21.24
N SER A 193 -31.20 -6.26 21.94
CA SER A 193 -31.24 -6.24 23.41
C SER A 193 -30.49 -7.41 24.02
N THR A 194 -30.59 -8.62 23.45
CA THR A 194 -29.80 -9.78 23.92
C THR A 194 -28.30 -9.60 23.66
N ASN A 195 -27.91 -8.99 22.53
CA ASN A 195 -26.51 -8.64 22.31
C ASN A 195 -26.01 -7.60 23.34
N PHE A 196 -26.80 -6.58 23.65
CA PHE A 196 -26.50 -5.62 24.72
C PHE A 196 -26.32 -6.31 26.09
N LEU A 197 -27.26 -7.17 26.49
CA LEU A 197 -27.20 -7.89 27.77
C LEU A 197 -25.95 -8.76 27.90
N SER A 198 -25.50 -9.35 26.77
CA SER A 198 -24.27 -10.15 26.71
C SER A 198 -23.04 -9.31 27.07
N PHE A 199 -23.00 -8.03 26.69
CA PHE A 199 -21.93 -7.11 27.04
C PHE A 199 -22.06 -6.53 28.45
N GLU A 200 -23.28 -6.20 28.87
CA GLU A 200 -23.54 -5.62 30.19
C GLU A 200 -23.00 -6.54 31.30
N LYS A 201 -23.20 -7.86 31.17
CA LYS A 201 -22.67 -8.88 32.10
C LYS A 201 -21.15 -8.89 32.24
N LEU A 202 -20.41 -8.40 31.24
CA LEU A 202 -18.95 -8.32 31.29
C LEU A 202 -18.44 -7.23 32.24
N ASN A 203 -19.29 -6.26 32.63
CA ASN A 203 -18.96 -5.17 33.54
C ASN A 203 -17.67 -4.40 33.16
N ILE A 204 -17.40 -4.26 31.85
CA ILE A 204 -16.20 -3.58 31.32
C ILE A 204 -16.34 -2.05 31.25
N CYS A 205 -17.58 -1.58 31.10
CA CYS A 205 -17.94 -0.18 30.88
C CYS A 205 -19.02 0.27 31.87
N SER A 206 -19.11 1.58 32.08
CA SER A 206 -20.10 2.17 32.98
C SER A 206 -20.61 3.50 32.42
N ALA A 207 -21.62 4.07 33.09
CA ALA A 207 -22.13 5.39 32.80
C ALA A 207 -21.05 6.50 32.84
N LYS A 208 -19.89 6.29 33.47
CA LYS A 208 -18.80 7.28 33.55
C LYS A 208 -17.93 7.33 32.28
N ASP A 209 -18.12 6.39 31.37
CA ASP A 209 -17.31 6.30 30.15
C ASP A 209 -17.76 7.29 29.07
N CYS A 210 -16.84 7.57 28.16
CA CYS A 210 -17.02 8.46 27.02
C CYS A 210 -16.55 7.74 25.75
N PHE A 211 -17.46 7.57 24.80
CA PHE A 211 -17.24 6.87 23.54
C PHE A 211 -17.13 7.88 22.40
N ILE A 212 -16.35 7.55 21.38
CA ILE A 212 -16.31 8.32 20.12
C ILE A 212 -16.92 7.50 18.99
N SER A 213 -17.91 8.08 18.28
CA SER A 213 -18.66 7.42 17.23
C SER A 213 -18.15 7.84 15.86
N ILE A 214 -17.16 7.10 15.34
CA ILE A 214 -16.54 7.38 14.03
C ILE A 214 -16.95 6.43 12.92
N LEU A 215 -17.51 5.27 13.29
CA LEU A 215 -17.91 4.24 12.36
C LEU A 215 -19.35 4.50 11.88
N PRO A 216 -19.69 4.29 10.60
CA PRO A 216 -21.01 4.65 10.08
C PRO A 216 -22.15 3.94 10.82
N LEU A 217 -23.10 4.70 11.36
CA LEU A 217 -24.21 4.16 12.18
C LEU A 217 -25.19 3.27 11.40
N HIS A 218 -25.17 3.30 10.07
CA HIS A 218 -25.94 2.34 9.26
C HIS A 218 -25.37 0.92 9.27
N HIS A 219 -24.16 0.70 9.80
CA HIS A 219 -23.63 -0.63 10.04
C HIS A 219 -23.94 -1.10 11.46
N SER A 220 -24.40 -2.34 11.59
CA SER A 220 -24.75 -2.95 12.88
C SER A 220 -23.64 -2.88 13.93
N PHE A 221 -22.36 -2.97 13.54
CA PHE A 221 -21.22 -2.88 14.45
C PHE A 221 -21.13 -1.52 15.14
N ALA A 222 -21.18 -0.44 14.36
CA ALA A 222 -21.19 0.91 14.91
C ALA A 222 -22.48 1.14 15.71
N PHE A 223 -23.64 0.81 15.11
CA PHE A 223 -24.93 0.97 15.74
C PHE A 223 -24.98 0.34 17.14
N THR A 224 -24.50 -0.90 17.28
CA THR A 224 -24.55 -1.60 18.57
C THR A 224 -23.44 -1.13 19.52
N ALA A 225 -22.20 -1.07 19.06
CA ALA A 225 -21.05 -0.86 19.93
C ALA A 225 -20.77 0.62 20.26
N THR A 226 -21.12 1.56 19.37
CA THR A 226 -20.86 3.00 19.54
C THR A 226 -22.11 3.83 19.82
N LEU A 227 -23.32 3.27 19.62
CA LEU A 227 -24.58 3.93 19.95
C LEU A 227 -25.37 3.18 21.04
N ILE A 228 -25.91 1.99 20.77
CA ILE A 228 -26.80 1.27 21.69
C ILE A 228 -26.14 0.99 23.04
N PHE A 229 -24.95 0.39 23.02
CA PHE A 229 -24.23 0.00 24.24
C PHE A 229 -23.92 1.20 25.15
N PRO A 230 -23.22 2.26 24.69
CA PRO A 230 -22.97 3.41 25.55
C PRO A 230 -24.24 4.15 25.98
N LEU A 231 -25.25 4.27 25.11
CA LEU A 231 -26.47 5.00 25.43
C LEU A 231 -27.27 4.31 26.54
N PHE A 232 -27.39 2.98 26.49
CA PHE A 232 -28.12 2.22 27.52
C PHE A 232 -27.35 2.05 28.82
N LEU A 233 -26.03 2.25 28.81
CA LEU A 233 -25.24 2.39 30.04
C LEU A 233 -25.39 3.77 30.69
N GLY A 234 -26.02 4.74 30.03
CA GLY A 234 -26.04 6.14 30.47
C GLY A 234 -24.70 6.86 30.24
N ALA A 235 -23.85 6.37 29.33
CA ALA A 235 -22.54 6.95 29.01
C ALA A 235 -22.66 8.14 28.03
N ARG A 236 -21.54 8.81 27.74
CA ARG A 236 -21.49 9.92 26.78
C ARG A 236 -20.94 9.46 25.43
N ILE A 237 -21.51 9.93 24.32
CA ILE A 237 -21.04 9.63 22.96
C ILE A 237 -20.66 10.94 22.25
N VAL A 238 -19.50 10.93 21.61
CA VAL A 238 -18.90 12.08 20.90
C VAL A 238 -18.92 11.81 19.40
N TYR A 239 -19.46 12.76 18.63
CA TYR A 239 -19.44 12.80 17.18
C TYR A 239 -18.39 13.82 16.71
N PRO A 240 -17.27 13.39 16.12
CA PRO A 240 -16.24 14.32 15.65
C PRO A 240 -16.63 14.99 14.33
N CYS A 241 -16.14 16.21 14.11
CA CYS A 241 -16.38 16.97 12.88
C CYS A 241 -15.77 16.31 11.63
N THR A 242 -14.61 15.65 11.79
CA THR A 242 -13.87 15.03 10.69
C THR A 242 -13.06 13.83 11.18
N LEU A 243 -12.80 12.89 10.26
CA LEU A 243 -12.00 11.69 10.50
C LEU A 243 -10.50 11.90 10.22
N LYS A 244 -10.08 13.11 9.83
CA LYS A 244 -8.65 13.44 9.68
C LYS A 244 -7.92 13.23 11.00
N SER A 245 -6.73 12.62 10.95
CA SER A 245 -6.03 12.11 12.14
C SER A 245 -5.82 13.16 13.24
N GLU A 246 -5.50 14.40 12.89
CA GLU A 246 -5.20 15.46 13.86
C GLU A 246 -6.46 15.92 14.61
N GLU A 247 -7.54 16.20 13.89
CA GLU A 247 -8.83 16.61 14.47
C GLU A 247 -9.52 15.45 15.20
N LEU A 248 -9.32 14.21 14.76
CA LEU A 248 -9.78 13.02 15.49
C LEU A 248 -9.07 12.89 16.84
N VAL A 249 -7.74 13.00 16.88
CA VAL A 249 -6.96 12.96 18.12
C VAL A 249 -7.33 14.12 19.04
N LYS A 250 -7.55 15.32 18.48
CA LYS A 250 -8.05 16.49 19.22
C LYS A 250 -9.42 16.22 19.82
N SER A 251 -10.37 15.67 19.05
CA SER A 251 -11.70 15.30 19.54
C SER A 251 -11.63 14.30 20.69
N ILE A 252 -10.77 13.28 20.58
CA ILE A 252 -10.51 12.29 21.65
C ILE A 252 -9.99 12.98 22.91
N ARG A 253 -9.02 13.87 22.76
CA ARG A 253 -8.38 14.58 23.87
C ARG A 253 -9.33 15.53 24.57
N ASP A 254 -9.95 16.43 23.81
CA ASP A 254 -10.74 17.54 24.33
C ASP A 254 -12.03 17.02 25.00
N ASN A 255 -12.55 15.88 24.54
CA ASN A 255 -13.72 15.22 25.14
C ASN A 255 -13.38 14.10 26.14
N SER A 256 -12.10 13.94 26.50
CA SER A 256 -11.65 12.91 27.47
C SER A 256 -12.19 11.51 27.16
N VAL A 257 -12.15 11.10 25.89
CA VAL A 257 -12.68 9.81 25.43
C VAL A 257 -11.98 8.66 26.15
N THR A 258 -12.76 7.70 26.65
CA THR A 258 -12.27 6.51 27.37
C THR A 258 -12.32 5.24 26.52
N LEU A 259 -13.27 5.15 25.57
CA LEU A 259 -13.38 4.03 24.64
C LEU A 259 -13.29 4.51 23.19
N PHE A 260 -12.40 3.87 22.44
CA PHE A 260 -12.22 4.13 21.02
C PHE A 260 -12.41 2.84 20.21
N ILE A 261 -13.54 2.76 19.53
CA ILE A 261 -13.95 1.60 18.72
C ILE A 261 -13.74 1.97 17.25
N ALA A 262 -12.97 1.17 16.52
CA ALA A 262 -12.62 1.46 15.14
C ALA A 262 -12.32 0.18 14.34
N VAL A 263 -12.24 0.31 13.02
CA VAL A 263 -11.74 -0.76 12.14
C VAL A 263 -10.20 -0.84 12.17
N PRO A 264 -9.60 -1.99 11.82
CA PRO A 264 -8.13 -2.15 11.79
C PRO A 264 -7.38 -1.07 11.02
N GLU A 265 -7.94 -0.55 9.92
CA GLU A 265 -7.31 0.47 9.10
C GLU A 265 -7.00 1.76 9.87
N ILE A 266 -7.91 2.19 10.75
CA ILE A 266 -7.71 3.37 11.61
C ILE A 266 -6.56 3.12 12.59
N PHE A 267 -6.47 1.93 13.19
CA PHE A 267 -5.37 1.58 14.07
C PHE A 267 -4.04 1.48 13.33
N ASN A 268 -4.03 0.93 12.11
CA ASN A 268 -2.84 0.89 11.27
C ASN A 268 -2.37 2.30 10.86
N MET A 269 -3.30 3.21 10.53
CA MET A 269 -2.99 4.62 10.25
C MET A 269 -2.35 5.30 11.47
N LEU A 270 -2.94 5.13 12.66
CA LEU A 270 -2.39 5.68 13.90
C LEU A 270 -1.03 5.07 14.25
N HIS A 271 -0.86 3.76 14.07
CA HIS A 271 0.41 3.07 14.24
C HIS A 271 1.48 3.64 13.30
N LYS A 272 1.19 3.77 12.00
CA LYS A 272 2.11 4.38 11.02
C LYS A 272 2.49 5.80 11.41
N SER A 273 1.55 6.63 11.85
CA SER A 273 1.83 8.01 12.30
C SER A 273 2.75 8.06 13.52
N ILE A 274 2.51 7.23 14.54
CA ILE A 274 3.34 7.16 15.76
C ILE A 274 4.74 6.64 15.43
N PHE A 275 4.84 5.50 14.75
CA PHE A 275 6.13 4.85 14.45
C PHE A 275 6.92 5.56 13.34
N GLY A 276 6.25 6.26 12.43
CA GLY A 276 6.88 7.13 11.43
C GLY A 276 7.68 8.25 12.07
N LYS A 277 7.08 8.97 13.03
CA LYS A 277 7.78 10.01 13.81
C LYS A 277 8.99 9.46 14.57
N ILE A 278 8.92 8.21 15.05
CA ILE A 278 10.02 7.54 15.74
C ILE A 278 11.13 7.14 14.76
N LYS A 279 10.79 6.65 13.56
CA LYS A 279 11.78 6.28 12.52
C LYS A 279 12.64 7.49 12.11
N GLN A 280 12.06 8.70 12.11
CA GLN A 280 12.72 9.96 11.79
C GLN A 280 13.65 10.48 12.90
N GLN A 281 13.59 9.93 14.12
CA GLN A 281 14.48 10.35 15.21
C GLN A 281 15.92 9.81 15.04
N PRO A 282 16.93 10.48 15.60
CA PRO A 282 18.31 10.00 15.61
C PRO A 282 18.46 8.57 16.17
N PHE A 283 19.48 7.85 15.69
CA PHE A 283 19.72 6.45 16.04
C PHE A 283 19.71 6.17 17.55
N LEU A 284 20.36 7.03 18.36
CA LEU A 284 20.40 6.86 19.81
C LEU A 284 19.00 6.89 20.44
N LYS A 285 18.14 7.84 20.05
CA LYS A 285 16.75 7.92 20.56
C LYS A 285 15.94 6.69 20.14
N ARG A 286 16.15 6.18 18.92
CA ARG A 286 15.51 4.94 18.43
C ARG A 286 15.96 3.72 19.22
N LEU A 287 17.24 3.62 19.57
CA LEU A 287 17.78 2.53 20.38
C LEU A 287 17.19 2.56 21.80
N VAL A 288 17.20 3.73 22.43
CA VAL A 288 16.61 3.94 23.76
C VAL A 288 15.11 3.59 23.76
N PHE A 289 14.36 4.05 22.76
CA PHE A 289 12.95 3.71 22.61
C PHE A 289 12.71 2.20 22.48
N ARG A 290 13.53 1.49 21.70
CA ARG A 290 13.45 0.02 21.56
C ARG A 290 13.73 -0.70 22.88
N LEU A 291 14.73 -0.26 23.63
CA LEU A 291 15.05 -0.82 24.96
C LEU A 291 13.88 -0.61 25.92
N PHE A 292 13.31 0.60 25.97
CA PHE A 292 12.17 0.92 26.81
C PHE A 292 10.92 0.13 26.46
N ILE A 293 10.59 -0.01 25.17
CA ILE A 293 9.48 -0.86 24.73
C ILE A 293 9.71 -2.32 25.14
N SER A 294 10.92 -2.84 24.96
CA SER A 294 11.24 -4.23 25.28
C SER A 294 11.14 -4.48 26.78
N PHE A 295 11.70 -3.58 27.59
CA PHE A 295 11.61 -3.62 29.04
C PHE A 295 10.16 -3.56 29.53
N ALA A 296 9.38 -2.60 29.02
CA ALA A 296 7.99 -2.43 29.41
C ALA A 296 7.12 -3.64 29.01
N TRP A 297 7.40 -4.26 27.85
CA TRP A 297 6.75 -5.50 27.43
C TRP A 297 7.06 -6.67 28.35
N THR A 298 8.34 -6.90 28.64
CA THR A 298 8.79 -7.96 29.55
C THR A 298 8.14 -7.80 30.92
N LEU A 299 8.15 -6.58 31.46
CA LEU A 299 7.54 -6.28 32.75
C LEU A 299 6.03 -6.55 32.73
N ARG A 300 5.31 -6.08 31.71
CA ARG A 300 3.86 -6.31 31.55
C ARG A 300 3.52 -7.81 31.50
N CYS A 301 4.35 -8.62 30.84
CA CYS A 301 4.14 -10.07 30.75
C CYS A 301 4.33 -10.78 32.10
N HIS A 302 5.25 -10.31 32.95
CA HIS A 302 5.58 -10.96 34.23
C HIS A 302 4.74 -10.44 35.42
N THR A 303 4.43 -9.15 35.47
CA THR A 303 3.78 -8.53 36.63
C THR A 303 2.32 -8.15 36.40
N LYS A 304 1.81 -8.25 35.16
CA LYS A 304 0.50 -7.74 34.72
C LYS A 304 0.29 -6.22 34.93
N ILE A 305 1.27 -5.49 35.46
CA ILE A 305 1.23 -4.04 35.67
C ILE A 305 1.52 -3.33 34.34
N ASN A 306 0.67 -2.38 33.96
CA ASN A 306 0.84 -1.60 32.74
C ASN A 306 1.80 -0.41 32.92
N PHE A 307 3.06 -0.69 33.26
CA PHE A 307 4.10 0.34 33.46
C PHE A 307 4.39 1.14 32.19
N ALA A 308 4.17 0.55 31.02
CA ALA A 308 4.27 1.21 29.72
C ALA A 308 3.43 2.50 29.64
N ARG A 309 2.27 2.55 30.32
CA ARG A 309 1.43 3.76 30.37
C ARG A 309 2.13 4.95 31.03
N ILE A 310 2.96 4.69 32.04
CA ILE A 310 3.73 5.72 32.75
C ILE A 310 4.92 6.14 31.89
N LEU A 311 5.69 5.16 31.40
CA LEU A 311 6.88 5.39 30.58
C LEU A 311 6.58 6.15 29.29
N PHE A 312 5.45 5.84 28.65
CA PHE A 312 4.97 6.50 27.44
C PHE A 312 3.85 7.51 27.72
N SER A 313 3.81 8.10 28.92
CA SER A 313 2.76 9.05 29.32
C SER A 313 2.59 10.23 28.37
N SER A 314 3.66 10.68 27.70
CA SER A 314 3.60 11.71 26.65
C SER A 314 2.71 11.26 25.48
N VAL A 315 2.82 10.00 25.04
CA VAL A 315 1.97 9.42 23.98
C VAL A 315 0.53 9.35 24.47
N HIS A 316 0.29 8.86 25.70
CA HIS A 316 -1.07 8.78 26.26
C HIS A 316 -1.71 10.17 26.40
N LYS A 317 -0.97 11.18 26.87
CA LYS A 317 -1.43 12.58 26.99
C LYS A 317 -1.78 13.21 25.64
N HIS A 318 -1.09 12.83 24.56
CA HIS A 318 -1.44 13.28 23.22
C HIS A 318 -2.88 12.90 22.83
N PHE A 319 -3.33 11.71 23.27
CA PHE A 319 -4.72 11.25 23.13
C PHE A 319 -5.60 11.60 24.37
N GLY A 320 -5.22 12.58 25.20
CA GLY A 320 -5.97 12.99 26.40
C GLY A 320 -5.79 12.15 27.65
N GLY A 321 -5.03 11.06 27.60
CA GLY A 321 -4.62 10.28 28.78
C GLY A 321 -5.72 9.49 29.49
N LYS A 322 -6.96 9.56 29.02
CA LYS A 322 -8.14 8.88 29.59
C LYS A 322 -8.57 7.62 28.83
N LEU A 323 -8.01 7.36 27.64
CA LEU A 323 -8.26 6.13 26.90
C LEU A 323 -7.95 4.88 27.74
N ARG A 324 -8.96 4.04 27.90
CA ARG A 324 -8.93 2.75 28.60
C ARG A 324 -8.81 1.60 27.61
N TYR A 325 -9.66 1.58 26.59
CA TYR A 325 -9.74 0.49 25.62
C TYR A 325 -9.78 1.01 24.18
N LEU A 326 -8.99 0.34 23.33
CA LEU A 326 -9.09 0.40 21.88
C LEU A 326 -9.77 -0.89 21.43
N VAL A 327 -10.88 -0.83 20.71
CA VAL A 327 -11.60 -2.04 20.27
C VAL A 327 -11.60 -2.08 18.75
N SER A 328 -11.12 -3.19 18.20
CA SER A 328 -11.06 -3.46 16.77
C SER A 328 -12.04 -4.54 16.36
N GLY A 329 -12.80 -4.27 15.30
CA GLY A 329 -13.76 -5.20 14.70
C GLY A 329 -14.03 -4.86 13.24
N GLY A 330 -14.84 -5.69 12.58
CA GLY A 330 -15.21 -5.53 11.16
C GLY A 330 -14.17 -6.07 10.15
N ALA A 331 -12.92 -6.27 10.57
CA ALA A 331 -11.87 -6.97 9.81
C ALA A 331 -10.78 -7.50 10.73
N LYS A 332 -9.89 -8.34 10.19
CA LYS A 332 -8.74 -8.89 10.94
C LYS A 332 -7.72 -7.81 11.25
N LEU A 333 -7.37 -7.64 12.52
CA LEU A 333 -6.32 -6.72 12.95
C LEU A 333 -4.93 -7.35 12.75
N ASP A 334 -3.97 -6.56 12.26
CA ASP A 334 -2.59 -7.02 12.16
C ASP A 334 -2.01 -7.25 13.57
N THR A 335 -1.51 -8.46 13.80
CA THR A 335 -1.01 -8.88 15.12
C THR A 335 0.19 -8.05 15.56
N LYS A 336 1.00 -7.54 14.63
CA LYS A 336 2.13 -6.65 14.96
C LYS A 336 1.62 -5.28 15.41
N THR A 337 0.66 -4.69 14.70
CA THR A 337 -0.02 -3.45 15.13
C THR A 337 -0.60 -3.62 16.53
N ALA A 338 -1.36 -4.68 16.79
CA ALA A 338 -1.94 -4.96 18.10
C ALA A 338 -0.88 -5.08 19.20
N LYS A 339 0.18 -5.85 18.94
CA LYS A 339 1.30 -6.04 19.87
C LYS A 339 2.04 -4.74 20.17
N ASP A 340 2.24 -3.88 19.18
CA ASP A 340 2.92 -2.61 19.36
C ASP A 340 2.09 -1.60 20.18
N PHE A 341 0.77 -1.56 20.01
CA PHE A 341 -0.10 -0.79 20.90
C PHE A 341 -0.05 -1.28 22.35
N LEU A 342 -0.06 -2.61 22.57
CA LEU A 342 0.09 -3.17 23.92
C LEU A 342 1.44 -2.80 24.55
N LYS A 343 2.52 -2.80 23.77
CA LYS A 343 3.86 -2.37 24.23
C LYS A 343 3.93 -0.90 24.61
N LEU A 344 3.16 -0.05 23.93
CA LEU A 344 3.01 1.37 24.27
C LEU A 344 2.11 1.62 25.48
N GLY A 345 1.53 0.57 26.07
CA GLY A 345 0.68 0.65 27.25
C GLY A 345 -0.78 0.96 26.95
N PHE A 346 -1.21 0.90 25.69
CA PHE A 346 -2.62 0.82 25.36
C PHE A 346 -3.16 -0.59 25.63
N THR A 347 -4.48 -0.72 25.70
CA THR A 347 -5.17 -2.02 25.75
C THR A 347 -6.05 -2.12 24.52
N ILE A 348 -5.57 -2.86 23.53
CA ILE A 348 -6.30 -3.12 22.28
C ILE A 348 -6.96 -4.50 22.35
N LEU A 349 -8.23 -4.56 22.00
CA LEU A 349 -9.09 -5.74 22.05
C LEU A 349 -9.66 -6.00 20.65
N GLU A 350 -9.75 -7.26 20.27
CA GLU A 350 -10.35 -7.70 19.00
C GLU A 350 -11.68 -8.41 19.28
N GLY A 351 -12.68 -8.18 18.44
CA GLY A 351 -13.96 -8.88 18.48
C GLY A 351 -14.43 -9.28 17.08
N TYR A 352 -15.34 -10.25 17.05
CA TYR A 352 -15.92 -10.78 15.81
C TYR A 352 -17.43 -10.73 15.84
N GLY A 353 -18.00 -10.52 14.66
CA GLY A 353 -19.42 -10.38 14.45
C GLY A 353 -19.78 -10.07 13.01
N LEU A 354 -21.03 -10.33 12.67
CA LEU A 354 -21.65 -10.09 11.37
C LEU A 354 -22.93 -9.30 11.54
N THR A 355 -23.45 -8.66 10.48
CA THR A 355 -24.73 -7.95 10.60
C THR A 355 -25.86 -8.90 10.96
N GLU A 356 -25.81 -10.11 10.43
CA GLU A 356 -26.70 -11.24 10.68
C GLU A 356 -26.69 -11.74 12.13
N THR A 357 -25.79 -11.25 12.99
CA THR A 357 -25.64 -11.69 14.39
C THR A 357 -25.75 -10.54 15.39
N SER A 358 -26.35 -9.42 14.97
CA SER A 358 -26.71 -8.24 15.78
C SER A 358 -25.68 -7.60 16.72
N PRO A 359 -24.42 -7.33 16.31
CA PRO A 359 -23.56 -8.08 15.43
C PRO A 359 -22.61 -8.99 16.18
N VAL A 360 -22.39 -8.81 17.48
CA VAL A 360 -21.19 -9.36 18.12
C VAL A 360 -21.40 -10.79 18.58
N VAL A 361 -20.45 -11.64 18.21
CA VAL A 361 -20.42 -13.08 18.49
C VAL A 361 -19.37 -13.39 19.55
N SER A 362 -18.20 -12.76 19.46
CA SER A 362 -17.08 -13.00 20.38
C SER A 362 -16.24 -11.74 20.62
N LEU A 363 -15.55 -11.70 21.76
CA LEU A 363 -14.72 -10.57 22.15
C LEU A 363 -13.54 -10.99 23.02
N ASN A 364 -12.36 -10.40 22.79
CA ASN A 364 -11.25 -10.46 23.73
C ASN A 364 -11.47 -9.51 24.91
N LEU A 365 -11.21 -9.98 26.12
CA LEU A 365 -11.28 -9.15 27.32
C LEU A 365 -9.89 -8.76 27.80
N ALA A 366 -9.77 -7.60 28.44
CA ALA A 366 -8.49 -7.12 28.96
C ALA A 366 -7.81 -8.11 29.92
N ALA A 367 -8.59 -8.86 30.69
CA ALA A 367 -8.11 -9.89 31.61
C ALA A 367 -7.62 -11.18 30.91
N ILE A 368 -8.19 -11.49 29.74
CA ILE A 368 -7.94 -12.72 28.97
C ILE A 368 -7.83 -12.40 27.47
N ASN A 369 -6.78 -11.66 27.11
CA ASN A 369 -6.54 -11.23 25.74
C ASN A 369 -5.55 -12.16 25.02
N LYS A 370 -5.97 -12.78 23.91
CA LYS A 370 -5.12 -13.63 23.07
C LYS A 370 -4.94 -13.00 21.69
N LEU A 371 -3.73 -12.48 21.43
CA LEU A 371 -3.40 -11.81 20.17
C LEU A 371 -3.64 -12.73 18.96
N GLY A 372 -4.32 -12.18 17.94
CA GLY A 372 -4.68 -12.90 16.71
C GLY A 372 -5.91 -13.81 16.84
N SER A 373 -6.51 -13.93 18.03
CA SER A 373 -7.85 -14.48 18.23
C SER A 373 -8.87 -13.34 18.24
N VAL A 374 -10.12 -13.65 17.90
CA VAL A 374 -11.27 -12.75 18.06
C VAL A 374 -12.02 -12.94 19.39
N GLY A 375 -11.38 -13.64 20.34
CA GLY A 375 -11.87 -13.86 21.69
C GLY A 375 -12.75 -15.11 21.83
N ARG A 376 -13.45 -15.18 22.96
CA ARG A 376 -14.42 -16.23 23.28
C ARG A 376 -15.84 -15.79 22.93
N PRO A 377 -16.75 -16.72 22.63
CA PRO A 377 -18.17 -16.39 22.48
C PRO A 377 -18.68 -15.56 23.66
N VAL A 378 -19.49 -14.55 23.37
CA VAL A 378 -20.19 -13.77 24.40
C VAL A 378 -21.30 -14.63 25.02
N ASP A 379 -21.76 -14.23 26.21
CA ASP A 379 -22.83 -14.97 26.91
C ASP A 379 -24.08 -15.10 26.03
N GLY A 380 -24.77 -16.24 26.10
CA GLY A 380 -25.96 -16.50 25.28
C GLY A 380 -25.69 -16.86 23.81
N VAL A 381 -24.43 -16.77 23.33
CA VAL A 381 -24.05 -17.14 21.96
C VAL A 381 -23.24 -18.43 21.95
N LYS A 382 -23.71 -19.42 21.20
CA LYS A 382 -23.01 -20.68 20.96
C LYS A 382 -22.29 -20.62 19.62
N VAL A 383 -21.06 -21.09 19.60
CA VAL A 383 -20.25 -21.19 18.38
C VAL A 383 -19.68 -22.59 18.28
N ARG A 384 -19.76 -23.18 17.10
CA ARG A 384 -19.08 -24.44 16.75
C ARG A 384 -18.46 -24.34 15.37
N ILE A 385 -17.55 -25.25 15.06
CA ILE A 385 -16.98 -25.39 13.72
C ILE A 385 -17.76 -26.50 13.00
N GLY A 386 -18.36 -26.16 11.86
CA GLY A 386 -19.05 -27.08 10.97
C GLY A 386 -18.12 -27.78 9.99
N ASP A 387 -18.71 -28.43 9.00
CA ASP A 387 -17.98 -29.01 7.87
C ASP A 387 -17.21 -27.90 7.11
N ASP A 388 -16.11 -28.24 6.45
CA ASP A 388 -15.19 -27.30 5.75
C ASP A 388 -14.53 -26.20 6.62
N ASN A 389 -14.56 -26.34 7.95
CA ASN A 389 -14.08 -25.36 8.94
C ASN A 389 -14.92 -24.07 9.02
N GLU A 390 -16.20 -24.11 8.62
CA GLU A 390 -17.11 -22.97 8.75
C GLU A 390 -17.45 -22.67 10.22
N ILE A 391 -17.50 -21.38 10.58
CA ILE A 391 -17.97 -20.95 11.89
C ILE A 391 -19.51 -20.95 11.87
N LEU A 392 -20.13 -21.80 12.68
CA LEU A 392 -21.57 -21.86 12.87
C LEU A 392 -21.98 -21.18 14.17
N ILE A 393 -23.02 -20.35 14.12
CA ILE A 393 -23.43 -19.48 15.22
C ILE A 393 -24.90 -19.74 15.59
N GLN A 394 -25.19 -19.82 16.87
CA GLN A 394 -26.56 -19.96 17.38
C GLN A 394 -26.77 -19.08 18.61
N GLY A 395 -27.86 -18.33 18.64
CA GLY A 395 -28.24 -17.48 19.77
C GLY A 395 -29.39 -16.54 19.41
N ASP A 396 -29.98 -15.89 20.41
CA ASP A 396 -31.06 -14.90 20.21
C ASP A 396 -30.59 -13.63 19.48
N ASN A 397 -29.28 -13.46 19.28
CA ASN A 397 -28.68 -12.36 18.51
C ASN A 397 -28.69 -12.60 16.99
N VAL A 398 -28.94 -13.83 16.54
CA VAL A 398 -29.02 -14.19 15.12
C VAL A 398 -30.27 -13.55 14.51
N MET A 399 -30.13 -12.99 13.30
CA MET A 399 -31.19 -12.37 12.52
C MET A 399 -32.40 -13.29 12.34
N GLU A 400 -33.54 -12.68 12.03
CA GLU A 400 -34.73 -13.43 11.64
C GLU A 400 -34.59 -14.01 10.22
N GLY A 401 -33.95 -13.26 9.32
CA GLY A 401 -33.70 -13.67 7.95
C GLY A 401 -33.35 -12.50 7.03
N TYR A 402 -33.31 -12.76 5.73
CA TYR A 402 -33.17 -11.72 4.71
C TYR A 402 -34.55 -11.26 4.21
N TYR A 403 -34.75 -9.94 4.19
CA TYR A 403 -35.96 -9.28 3.72
C TYR A 403 -36.26 -9.67 2.27
N ASN A 404 -37.51 -10.05 2.00
CA ASN A 404 -37.97 -10.52 0.69
C ASN A 404 -37.12 -11.64 0.05
N ASN A 405 -36.39 -12.42 0.84
CA ASN A 405 -35.50 -13.47 0.34
C ASN A 405 -35.51 -14.76 1.21
N PRO A 406 -36.61 -15.54 1.17
CA PRO A 406 -36.74 -16.76 1.98
C PRO A 406 -35.78 -17.87 1.55
N LEU A 407 -35.44 -17.96 0.25
CA LEU A 407 -34.53 -18.96 -0.28
C LEU A 407 -33.13 -18.83 0.34
N GLU A 408 -32.53 -17.64 0.28
CA GLU A 408 -31.22 -17.40 0.90
C GLU A 408 -31.28 -17.56 2.42
N THR A 409 -32.38 -17.15 3.07
CA THR A 409 -32.57 -17.33 4.51
C THR A 409 -32.48 -18.80 4.90
N SER A 410 -33.19 -19.69 4.19
CA SER A 410 -33.14 -21.14 4.43
C SER A 410 -31.78 -21.78 4.14
N GLN A 411 -30.97 -21.18 3.26
CA GLN A 411 -29.62 -21.63 2.97
C GLN A 411 -28.62 -21.25 4.06
N MET A 412 -28.83 -20.10 4.71
CA MET A 412 -27.92 -19.59 5.74
C MET A 412 -28.31 -19.99 7.15
N ILE A 413 -29.58 -20.30 7.42
CA ILE A 413 -30.06 -20.75 8.73
C ILE A 413 -30.62 -22.17 8.60
N LYS A 414 -29.92 -23.16 9.18
CA LYS A 414 -30.35 -24.57 9.18
C LYS A 414 -30.33 -25.12 10.61
N ASP A 415 -31.41 -25.76 11.02
CA ASP A 415 -31.57 -26.33 12.37
C ASP A 415 -31.22 -25.35 13.51
N GLY A 416 -31.56 -24.06 13.32
CA GLY A 416 -31.27 -22.99 14.26
C GLY A 416 -29.79 -22.59 14.36
N TRP A 417 -28.94 -23.04 13.44
CA TRP A 417 -27.56 -22.59 13.27
C TRP A 417 -27.42 -21.69 12.05
N PHE A 418 -26.83 -20.53 12.24
CA PHE A 418 -26.43 -19.61 11.18
C PHE A 418 -25.05 -19.97 10.64
N TYR A 419 -24.97 -20.14 9.32
CA TYR A 419 -23.78 -20.42 8.53
C TYR A 419 -23.14 -19.09 8.14
N SER A 420 -22.02 -18.75 8.79
CA SER A 420 -21.41 -17.42 8.69
C SER A 420 -20.73 -17.13 7.35
N GLY A 421 -20.37 -18.17 6.60
CA GLY A 421 -19.46 -18.08 5.46
C GLY A 421 -18.00 -17.77 5.84
N ASP A 422 -17.67 -17.65 7.13
CA ASP A 422 -16.32 -17.41 7.62
C ASP A 422 -15.69 -18.73 8.08
N ALA A 423 -14.47 -18.99 7.63
CA ALA A 423 -13.68 -20.15 8.05
C ALA A 423 -12.87 -19.82 9.31
N GLY A 424 -12.79 -20.77 10.24
CA GLY A 424 -12.01 -20.59 11.46
C GLY A 424 -11.79 -21.85 12.26
N ARG A 425 -11.15 -21.68 13.42
CA ARG A 425 -10.90 -22.74 14.39
C ARG A 425 -11.10 -22.24 15.81
N ILE A 426 -11.46 -23.16 16.71
CA ILE A 426 -11.55 -22.91 18.15
C ILE A 426 -10.42 -23.67 18.82
N ASP A 427 -9.67 -23.02 19.71
CA ASP A 427 -8.62 -23.70 20.49
C ASP A 427 -9.17 -24.35 21.76
N ARG A 428 -8.30 -25.07 22.49
CA ARG A 428 -8.66 -25.76 23.74
C ARG A 428 -9.15 -24.81 24.84
N ASP A 429 -8.76 -23.54 24.77
CA ASP A 429 -9.15 -22.49 25.72
C ASP A 429 -10.45 -21.80 25.28
N GLY A 430 -11.11 -22.25 24.21
CA GLY A 430 -12.36 -21.68 23.69
C GLY A 430 -12.19 -20.38 22.87
N PHE A 431 -10.96 -20.02 22.49
CA PHE A 431 -10.69 -18.84 21.67
C PHE A 431 -10.88 -19.13 20.19
N ILE A 432 -11.61 -18.24 19.50
CA ILE A 432 -11.91 -18.34 18.08
C ILE A 432 -10.81 -17.65 17.26
N PHE A 433 -10.38 -18.27 16.17
CA PHE A 433 -9.42 -17.73 15.22
C PHE A 433 -10.01 -17.78 13.81
N ILE A 434 -10.12 -16.62 13.16
CA ILE A 434 -10.62 -16.51 11.78
C ILE A 434 -9.45 -16.74 10.80
N THR A 435 -9.65 -17.69 9.89
CA THR A 435 -8.67 -18.07 8.87
C THR A 435 -8.98 -17.49 7.49
N GLY A 436 -10.24 -17.17 7.19
CA GLY A 436 -10.64 -16.46 5.97
C GLY A 436 -12.14 -16.58 5.70
N ARG A 437 -12.58 -16.32 4.47
CA ARG A 437 -13.97 -16.49 4.01
C ARG A 437 -14.09 -17.62 3.01
N ILE A 438 -15.07 -18.51 3.21
CA ILE A 438 -15.28 -19.72 2.39
C ILE A 438 -15.51 -19.37 0.93
N LYS A 439 -16.40 -18.41 0.63
CA LYS A 439 -16.69 -17.95 -0.74
C LYS A 439 -15.52 -17.22 -1.42
N GLU A 440 -14.49 -16.83 -0.66
CA GLU A 440 -13.29 -16.17 -1.18
C GLU A 440 -12.08 -17.11 -1.20
N ILE A 441 -12.24 -18.38 -0.81
CA ILE A 441 -11.16 -19.37 -0.89
C ILE A 441 -10.88 -19.62 -2.37
N ILE A 442 -9.62 -19.42 -2.76
CA ILE A 442 -9.13 -19.85 -4.06
C ILE A 442 -8.74 -21.32 -3.93
N VAL A 443 -9.41 -22.20 -4.67
CA VAL A 443 -9.11 -23.65 -4.66
C VAL A 443 -8.31 -23.96 -5.91
N LEU A 444 -6.99 -24.08 -5.78
CA LEU A 444 -6.14 -24.41 -6.94
C LEU A 444 -6.49 -25.78 -7.53
N SER A 445 -6.17 -26.00 -8.80
CA SER A 445 -6.26 -27.31 -9.48
C SER A 445 -5.56 -28.46 -8.73
N SER A 446 -4.59 -28.15 -7.86
CA SER A 446 -3.94 -29.10 -6.95
C SER A 446 -4.80 -29.57 -5.75
N GLY A 447 -6.04 -29.09 -5.62
CA GLY A 447 -6.94 -29.33 -4.48
C GLY A 447 -6.55 -28.57 -3.20
N LYS A 448 -5.65 -27.59 -3.28
CA LYS A 448 -5.18 -26.81 -2.13
C LYS A 448 -5.96 -25.50 -2.00
N ASN A 449 -6.50 -25.28 -0.80
CA ASN A 449 -7.20 -24.06 -0.45
C ASN A 449 -6.21 -22.93 -0.12
N ILE A 450 -6.39 -21.81 -0.80
CA ILE A 450 -5.70 -20.55 -0.57
C ILE A 450 -6.68 -19.57 0.04
N TYR A 451 -6.29 -18.96 1.16
CA TYR A 451 -7.01 -17.87 1.80
C TYR A 451 -6.36 -16.55 1.38
N PRO A 452 -6.94 -15.79 0.43
CA PRO A 452 -6.28 -14.62 -0.16
C PRO A 452 -5.86 -13.57 0.87
N GLU A 453 -6.75 -13.26 1.83
CA GLU A 453 -6.48 -12.25 2.86
C GLU A 453 -5.22 -12.55 3.70
N GLU A 454 -4.91 -13.83 3.95
CA GLU A 454 -3.70 -14.23 4.68
C GLU A 454 -2.44 -13.79 3.94
N ILE A 455 -2.44 -14.01 2.63
CA ILE A 455 -1.31 -13.76 1.75
C ILE A 455 -1.23 -12.26 1.39
N GLU A 456 -2.35 -11.61 1.12
CA GLU A 456 -2.42 -10.15 0.89
C GLU A 456 -1.85 -9.37 2.09
N ASN A 457 -2.24 -9.73 3.32
CA ASN A 457 -1.69 -9.14 4.54
C ASN A 457 -0.20 -9.44 4.73
N TYR A 458 0.29 -10.55 4.17
CA TYR A 458 1.71 -10.86 4.17
C TYR A 458 2.50 -9.92 3.25
N PHE A 459 2.00 -9.63 2.04
CA PHE A 459 2.62 -8.71 1.09
C PHE A 459 2.51 -7.23 1.51
N LYS A 460 1.43 -6.83 2.18
CA LYS A 460 1.25 -5.47 2.77
C LYS A 460 2.30 -5.09 3.83
N LYS A 461 3.18 -6.01 4.22
CA LYS A 461 4.33 -5.70 5.09
C LYS A 461 5.45 -4.94 4.36
N SER A 462 5.44 -4.91 3.04
CA SER A 462 6.36 -4.08 2.25
C SER A 462 5.93 -2.62 2.32
N ASP A 463 6.85 -1.72 2.62
CA ASP A 463 6.59 -0.27 2.65
C ASP A 463 6.31 0.28 1.22
N PHE A 464 6.57 -0.50 0.15
CA PHE A 464 6.33 -0.11 -1.25
C PHE A 464 4.94 -0.49 -1.78
N ILE A 465 4.21 -1.36 -1.07
CA ILE A 465 2.88 -1.85 -1.49
C ILE A 465 1.82 -1.19 -0.63
N LYS A 466 1.00 -0.32 -1.24
CA LYS A 466 -0.15 0.29 -0.57
C LYS A 466 -1.29 -0.70 -0.44
N GLU A 467 -1.63 -1.39 -1.54
CA GLU A 467 -2.73 -2.36 -1.62
C GLU A 467 -2.35 -3.53 -2.51
N VAL A 468 -2.95 -4.69 -2.23
CA VAL A 468 -2.78 -5.90 -3.02
C VAL A 468 -4.05 -6.73 -2.90
N CYS A 469 -4.52 -7.25 -4.03
CA CYS A 469 -5.62 -8.19 -4.12
C CYS A 469 -5.18 -9.40 -4.93
N LEU A 470 -5.39 -10.60 -4.40
CA LEU A 470 -5.06 -11.84 -5.09
C LEU A 470 -6.25 -12.37 -5.86
N LEU A 471 -5.98 -12.82 -7.09
CA LEU A 471 -6.94 -13.46 -7.98
C LEU A 471 -6.39 -14.82 -8.41
N ALA A 472 -7.30 -15.73 -8.78
CA ALA A 472 -6.96 -16.95 -9.50
C ALA A 472 -7.26 -16.74 -10.98
N VAL A 473 -6.29 -17.05 -11.83
CA VAL A 473 -6.45 -16.95 -13.28
C VAL A 473 -5.92 -18.24 -13.90
N GLU A 474 -6.64 -18.79 -14.87
CA GLU A 474 -6.15 -19.92 -15.65
C GLU A 474 -4.95 -19.48 -16.51
N ASN A 475 -3.84 -20.20 -16.38
CA ASN A 475 -2.68 -19.98 -17.24
C ASN A 475 -2.91 -20.56 -18.65
N THR A 476 -1.99 -20.31 -19.57
CA THR A 476 -2.04 -20.82 -20.95
C THR A 476 -2.03 -22.35 -21.07
N GLU A 477 -1.72 -23.06 -19.98
CA GLU A 477 -1.69 -24.53 -19.88
C GLU A 477 -2.95 -25.09 -19.19
N GLY A 478 -3.95 -24.24 -18.88
CA GLY A 478 -5.20 -24.64 -18.22
C GLY A 478 -5.09 -24.87 -16.70
N ASN A 479 -3.95 -24.53 -16.08
CA ASN A 479 -3.77 -24.59 -14.63
C ASN A 479 -4.10 -23.24 -13.97
N GLU A 480 -4.87 -23.25 -12.90
CA GLU A 480 -5.08 -22.05 -12.10
C GLU A 480 -3.78 -21.57 -11.45
N ALA A 481 -3.43 -20.32 -11.72
CA ALA A 481 -2.27 -19.62 -11.21
C ALA A 481 -2.70 -18.44 -10.34
N LEU A 482 -1.95 -18.21 -9.25
CA LEU A 482 -2.24 -17.12 -8.31
C LEU A 482 -1.58 -15.83 -8.81
N VAL A 483 -2.38 -14.82 -9.12
CA VAL A 483 -1.90 -13.50 -9.59
C VAL A 483 -2.26 -12.39 -8.61
N ALA A 484 -1.57 -11.25 -8.70
CA ALA A 484 -1.79 -10.11 -7.80
C ALA A 484 -2.06 -8.80 -8.54
N VAL A 485 -3.12 -8.09 -8.17
CA VAL A 485 -3.31 -6.68 -8.55
C VAL A 485 -2.73 -5.83 -7.42
N VAL A 486 -1.75 -4.97 -7.74
CA VAL A 486 -0.96 -4.21 -6.77
C VAL A 486 -1.10 -2.71 -7.00
N VAL A 487 -1.38 -1.99 -5.93
CA VAL A 487 -1.31 -0.52 -5.87
C VAL A 487 -0.03 -0.12 -5.17
N PRO A 488 0.94 0.52 -5.85
CA PRO A 488 2.18 1.00 -5.24
C PRO A 488 1.92 2.15 -4.25
N ASP A 489 2.77 2.27 -3.22
CA ASP A 489 2.78 3.45 -2.35
C ASP A 489 3.63 4.57 -3.00
N PHE A 490 3.01 5.33 -3.92
CA PHE A 490 3.69 6.39 -4.67
C PHE A 490 4.35 7.45 -3.78
N GLU A 491 3.77 7.76 -2.63
CA GLU A 491 4.36 8.71 -1.67
C GLU A 491 5.63 8.15 -1.04
N HIS A 492 5.65 6.84 -0.73
CA HIS A 492 6.87 6.20 -0.28
C HIS A 492 7.94 6.18 -1.38
N PHE A 493 7.58 5.87 -2.64
CA PHE A 493 8.50 5.91 -3.78
C PHE A 493 9.14 7.29 -3.96
N LYS A 494 8.36 8.37 -3.87
CA LYS A 494 8.88 9.76 -3.88
C LYS A 494 9.87 10.00 -2.75
N SER A 495 9.56 9.56 -1.53
CA SER A 495 10.43 9.78 -0.37
C SER A 495 11.79 9.08 -0.45
N VAL A 496 11.89 8.00 -1.22
CA VAL A 496 13.12 7.19 -1.38
C VAL A 496 13.87 7.56 -2.67
N GLY A 497 13.27 8.35 -3.56
CA GLY A 497 13.88 8.71 -4.86
C GLY A 497 14.17 7.47 -5.71
N ASP A 498 13.26 6.49 -5.70
CA ASP A 498 13.35 5.29 -6.54
C ASP A 498 12.36 5.44 -7.69
N ALA A 499 12.85 5.69 -8.89
CA ALA A 499 12.00 5.91 -10.06
C ALA A 499 11.35 4.61 -10.57
N ASN A 500 11.94 3.44 -10.29
CA ASN A 500 11.61 2.20 -10.98
C ASN A 500 10.55 1.35 -10.25
N ILE A 501 9.29 1.82 -10.32
CA ILE A 501 8.16 1.24 -9.57
C ILE A 501 7.92 -0.23 -9.92
N ASN A 502 7.84 -0.57 -11.22
CA ASN A 502 7.50 -1.92 -11.64
C ASN A 502 8.53 -2.94 -11.14
N ARG A 503 9.82 -2.63 -11.36
CA ARG A 503 10.90 -3.50 -10.93
C ARG A 503 11.00 -3.61 -9.41
N LYS A 504 10.75 -2.52 -8.69
CA LYS A 504 10.78 -2.55 -7.21
C LYS A 504 9.62 -3.37 -6.65
N ILE A 505 8.42 -3.22 -7.19
CA ILE A 505 7.26 -4.04 -6.82
C ILE A 505 7.51 -5.50 -7.14
N LYS A 506 8.01 -5.82 -8.34
CA LYS A 506 8.43 -7.18 -8.72
C LYS A 506 9.42 -7.76 -7.71
N TRP A 507 10.46 -6.99 -7.37
CA TRP A 507 11.47 -7.36 -6.38
C TRP A 507 10.87 -7.67 -5.01
N GLU A 508 9.94 -6.84 -4.53
CA GLU A 508 9.25 -7.07 -3.26
C GLU A 508 8.36 -8.32 -3.33
N LEU A 509 7.52 -8.46 -4.36
CA LEU A 509 6.64 -9.61 -4.53
C LEU A 509 7.43 -10.93 -4.60
N GLU A 510 8.55 -10.98 -5.33
CA GLU A 510 9.41 -12.16 -5.41
C GLU A 510 10.10 -12.46 -4.08
N ASN A 511 10.61 -11.43 -3.38
CA ASN A 511 11.25 -11.60 -2.08
C ASN A 511 10.29 -12.14 -1.02
N PHE A 512 9.06 -11.65 -0.99
CA PHE A 512 8.03 -12.14 -0.10
C PHE A 512 7.54 -13.54 -0.55
N SER A 513 7.29 -13.76 -1.84
CA SER A 513 6.85 -15.05 -2.38
C SER A 513 7.86 -16.18 -2.14
N SER A 514 9.16 -15.90 -2.20
CA SER A 514 10.22 -16.91 -1.96
C SER A 514 10.14 -17.58 -0.58
N LYS A 515 9.55 -16.89 0.40
CA LYS A 515 9.37 -17.37 1.78
C LYS A 515 8.06 -18.15 1.97
N LEU A 516 7.19 -18.17 0.96
CA LEU A 516 5.93 -18.90 0.98
C LEU A 516 6.11 -20.29 0.32
N PRO A 517 5.26 -21.27 0.70
CA PRO A 517 5.15 -22.54 -0.02
C PRO A 517 4.85 -22.31 -1.50
N SER A 518 5.33 -23.18 -2.39
CA SER A 518 5.24 -23.00 -3.85
C SER A 518 3.84 -22.67 -4.36
N TYR A 519 2.81 -23.32 -3.82
CA TYR A 519 1.41 -23.12 -4.20
C TYR A 519 0.79 -21.80 -3.68
N LYS A 520 1.43 -21.08 -2.75
CA LYS A 520 0.99 -19.75 -2.27
C LYS A 520 1.76 -18.60 -2.95
N ARG A 521 2.61 -18.90 -3.93
CA ARG A 521 3.45 -17.89 -4.60
C ARG A 521 2.68 -17.20 -5.71
N ILE A 522 2.90 -15.90 -5.83
CA ILE A 522 2.37 -15.11 -6.95
C ILE A 522 3.18 -15.47 -8.19
N THR A 523 2.49 -15.85 -9.26
CA THR A 523 3.10 -16.16 -10.56
C THR A 523 3.21 -14.93 -11.45
N ASP A 524 2.22 -14.04 -11.37
CA ASP A 524 2.17 -12.80 -12.16
C ASP A 524 1.48 -11.67 -11.40
N PHE A 525 1.72 -10.43 -11.80
CA PHE A 525 1.11 -9.27 -11.15
C PHE A 525 0.78 -8.14 -12.12
N PHE A 526 -0.23 -7.35 -11.77
CA PHE A 526 -0.66 -6.17 -12.49
C PHE A 526 -0.55 -4.96 -11.58
N ILE A 527 0.11 -3.90 -12.03
CA ILE A 527 0.22 -2.64 -11.29
C ILE A 527 -0.91 -1.71 -11.72
N THR A 528 -1.65 -1.16 -10.76
CA THR A 528 -2.69 -0.16 -11.01
C THR A 528 -2.44 1.09 -10.16
N LYS A 529 -2.77 2.26 -10.72
CA LYS A 529 -2.65 3.57 -10.06
C LYS A 529 -3.86 3.87 -9.18
N GLU A 530 -5.01 3.31 -9.53
CA GLU A 530 -6.27 3.51 -8.84
C GLU A 530 -6.32 2.69 -7.54
N GLU A 531 -6.93 3.25 -6.51
CA GLU A 531 -7.22 2.46 -5.31
C GLU A 531 -8.17 1.32 -5.65
N LEU A 532 -7.97 0.16 -5.04
CA LEU A 532 -8.85 -0.97 -5.28
C LEU A 532 -10.25 -0.66 -4.74
N PRO A 533 -11.32 -1.11 -5.41
CA PRO A 533 -12.68 -0.95 -4.90
C PRO A 533 -12.80 -1.52 -3.48
N LYS A 534 -13.29 -0.70 -2.54
CA LYS A 534 -13.44 -1.04 -1.12
C LYS A 534 -14.82 -0.70 -0.60
N THR A 535 -15.20 -1.36 0.49
CA THR A 535 -16.34 -0.99 1.34
C THR A 535 -15.99 0.22 2.21
N ARG A 536 -17.00 0.86 2.84
CA ARG A 536 -16.76 1.95 3.81
C ARG A 536 -15.92 1.56 5.02
N LEU A 537 -15.88 0.28 5.37
CA LEU A 537 -15.05 -0.26 6.44
C LEU A 537 -13.60 -0.58 5.98
N GLY A 538 -13.26 -0.29 4.72
CA GLY A 538 -11.92 -0.47 4.16
C GLY A 538 -11.65 -1.86 3.56
N LYS A 539 -12.64 -2.77 3.55
CA LYS A 539 -12.49 -4.11 2.98
C LYS A 539 -12.53 -4.08 1.44
N ILE A 540 -11.55 -4.69 0.78
CA ILE A 540 -11.47 -4.80 -0.69
C ILE A 540 -12.65 -5.64 -1.21
N LYS A 541 -13.33 -5.16 -2.26
CA LYS A 541 -14.38 -5.87 -2.98
C LYS A 541 -13.75 -6.71 -4.10
N ARG A 542 -13.28 -7.92 -3.77
CA ARG A 542 -12.51 -8.78 -4.71
C ARG A 542 -13.25 -9.09 -6.02
N TYR A 543 -14.57 -9.29 -5.98
CA TYR A 543 -15.36 -9.54 -7.19
C TYR A 543 -15.29 -8.37 -8.19
N GLU A 544 -15.36 -7.12 -7.72
CA GLU A 544 -15.21 -5.94 -8.59
C GLU A 544 -13.77 -5.84 -9.16
N VAL A 545 -12.76 -6.22 -8.37
CA VAL A 545 -11.36 -6.31 -8.85
C VAL A 545 -11.23 -7.41 -9.89
N GLU A 546 -11.83 -8.58 -9.67
CA GLU A 546 -11.79 -9.69 -10.61
C GLU A 546 -12.44 -9.29 -11.94
N LEU A 547 -13.66 -8.74 -11.91
CA LEU A 547 -14.33 -8.24 -13.12
C LEU A 547 -13.48 -7.22 -13.90
N LYS A 548 -12.74 -6.36 -13.20
CA LYS A 548 -11.96 -5.29 -13.82
C LYS A 548 -10.59 -5.72 -14.35
N TYR A 549 -9.95 -6.71 -13.71
CA TYR A 549 -8.54 -7.03 -13.98
C TYR A 549 -8.31 -8.47 -14.47
N ARG A 550 -9.26 -9.40 -14.34
CA ARG A 550 -9.08 -10.81 -14.77
C ARG A 550 -8.71 -10.92 -16.24
N ASP A 551 -9.42 -10.21 -17.12
CA ASP A 551 -9.16 -10.23 -18.56
C ASP A 551 -7.80 -9.67 -18.95
N LYS A 552 -7.22 -8.78 -18.13
CA LYS A 552 -5.88 -8.20 -18.35
C LYS A 552 -4.78 -9.25 -18.16
N PHE A 553 -4.99 -10.24 -17.29
CA PHE A 553 -4.06 -11.36 -17.10
C PHE A 553 -4.21 -12.43 -18.18
N ILE A 554 -5.43 -12.70 -18.64
CA ILE A 554 -5.71 -13.75 -19.64
C ILE A 554 -5.25 -13.32 -21.04
N SER A 555 -5.53 -12.07 -21.43
CA SER A 555 -5.36 -11.65 -22.83
C SER A 555 -3.93 -11.26 -23.20
N LYS A 556 -3.05 -10.97 -22.23
CA LYS A 556 -1.77 -10.23 -22.42
C LYS A 556 -1.89 -9.00 -23.35
N ARG A 557 -3.12 -8.56 -23.64
CA ARG A 557 -3.46 -7.50 -24.58
C ARG A 557 -4.00 -6.35 -23.78
N TRP A 558 -3.42 -5.19 -24.04
CA TRP A 558 -3.91 -3.92 -23.59
C TRP A 558 -5.35 -3.74 -24.10
N ILE A 559 -6.33 -3.80 -23.20
CA ILE A 559 -7.71 -3.41 -23.47
C ILE A 559 -7.75 -1.88 -23.33
N PRO A 560 -8.20 -1.12 -24.33
CA PRO A 560 -8.31 0.34 -24.23
C PRO A 560 -9.20 0.70 -23.03
N GLU A 561 -8.70 1.55 -22.13
CA GLU A 561 -9.54 2.23 -21.15
C GLU A 561 -10.61 3.05 -21.87
N GLU A 562 -11.81 3.11 -21.28
CA GLU A 562 -12.88 4.02 -21.70
C GLU A 562 -12.32 5.42 -21.96
N ALA A 563 -12.79 6.03 -23.05
CA ALA A 563 -12.27 7.28 -23.56
C ALA A 563 -12.39 8.40 -22.51
N TYR A 564 -11.27 8.74 -21.88
CA TYR A 564 -11.12 9.98 -21.14
C TYR A 564 -11.30 11.14 -22.12
N ALA A 565 -12.41 11.87 -22.00
CA ALA A 565 -12.60 13.12 -22.72
C ALA A 565 -11.68 14.18 -22.09
N PRO A 566 -10.65 14.68 -22.81
CA PRO A 566 -9.71 15.64 -22.24
C PRO A 566 -10.45 16.92 -21.82
N SER A 567 -10.16 17.42 -20.62
CA SER A 567 -10.69 18.70 -20.14
C SER A 567 -10.18 19.86 -21.02
N LEU A 568 -10.83 21.04 -20.94
CA LEU A 568 -10.35 22.23 -21.65
C LEU A 568 -8.88 22.58 -21.31
N GLU A 569 -8.47 22.35 -20.06
CA GLU A 569 -7.08 22.53 -19.63
C GLU A 569 -6.14 21.51 -20.28
N ASP A 570 -6.56 20.25 -20.39
CA ASP A 570 -5.79 19.18 -21.05
C ASP A 570 -5.59 19.50 -22.54
N ILE A 571 -6.65 19.96 -23.21
CA ILE A 571 -6.61 20.37 -24.62
C ILE A 571 -5.66 21.56 -24.78
N ASN A 572 -5.71 22.55 -23.89
CA ASN A 572 -4.81 23.70 -23.93
C ASN A 572 -3.35 23.29 -23.67
N MET A 573 -3.10 22.38 -22.73
CA MET A 573 -1.77 21.89 -22.40
C MET A 573 -1.16 21.10 -23.56
N LEU A 574 -1.93 20.20 -24.19
CA LEU A 574 -1.50 19.46 -25.38
C LEU A 574 -1.29 20.38 -26.59
N ASN A 575 -2.11 21.42 -26.74
CA ASN A 575 -2.00 22.37 -27.85
C ASN A 575 -0.92 23.45 -27.64
N SER A 576 -0.38 23.58 -26.42
CA SER A 576 0.74 24.46 -26.15
C SER A 576 1.96 24.12 -27.02
N GLU A 577 2.82 25.09 -27.31
CA GLU A 577 4.03 24.84 -28.10
C GLU A 577 4.92 23.76 -27.48
N ILE A 578 5.00 23.72 -26.15
CA ILE A 578 5.77 22.73 -25.40
C ILE A 578 5.09 21.36 -25.48
N GLY A 579 3.77 21.30 -25.27
CA GLY A 579 2.99 20.07 -25.35
C GLY A 579 3.14 19.38 -26.70
N LYS A 580 3.00 20.13 -27.81
CA LYS A 580 3.20 19.60 -29.17
C LYS A 580 4.61 19.04 -29.38
N LYS A 581 5.64 19.76 -28.90
CA LYS A 581 7.05 19.33 -29.01
C LYS A 581 7.34 18.07 -28.19
N VAL A 582 6.82 17.99 -26.97
CA VAL A 582 6.97 16.82 -26.08
C VAL A 582 6.29 15.60 -26.67
N ILE A 583 5.02 15.70 -27.09
CA ILE A 583 4.28 14.59 -27.69
C ILE A 583 4.91 14.12 -29.01
N SER A 584 5.35 15.06 -29.87
CA SER A 584 6.08 14.73 -31.11
C SER A 584 7.40 13.99 -30.84
N PHE A 585 8.09 14.32 -29.76
CA PHE A 585 9.32 13.61 -29.38
C PHE A 585 9.03 12.22 -28.81
N LEU A 586 8.09 12.11 -27.87
CA LEU A 586 7.72 10.84 -27.25
C LEU A 586 7.19 9.83 -28.27
N SER A 587 6.35 10.28 -29.21
CA SER A 587 5.77 9.43 -30.26
C SER A 587 6.80 8.84 -31.23
N LYS A 588 7.97 9.48 -31.40
CA LYS A 588 9.08 8.94 -32.21
C LYS A 588 9.89 7.87 -31.49
N LYS A 589 9.82 7.81 -30.15
CA LYS A 589 10.65 6.94 -29.30
C LYS A 589 9.92 5.68 -28.82
N ILE A 590 8.58 5.68 -28.80
CA ILE A 590 7.80 4.52 -28.37
C ILE A 590 7.72 3.50 -29.51
N SER A 591 8.07 2.24 -29.24
CA SER A 591 8.14 1.16 -30.24
C SER A 591 6.78 0.63 -30.71
N PHE A 592 5.69 0.97 -30.02
CA PHE A 592 4.33 0.55 -30.33
C PHE A 592 3.43 1.77 -30.60
N LYS A 593 2.56 1.69 -31.61
CA LYS A 593 1.60 2.76 -31.95
C LYS A 593 0.53 2.87 -30.87
N LYS A 594 0.82 3.62 -29.81
CA LYS A 594 -0.11 4.04 -28.75
C LYS A 594 -0.30 5.56 -28.81
N GLU A 595 -1.54 6.00 -28.63
CA GLU A 595 -1.85 7.42 -28.39
C GLU A 595 -1.37 7.82 -26.99
N ILE A 596 -0.57 8.89 -26.92
CA ILE A 596 0.07 9.34 -25.67
C ILE A 596 -0.89 10.27 -24.94
N LYS A 597 -1.23 9.91 -23.70
CA LYS A 597 -2.09 10.70 -22.81
C LYS A 597 -1.25 11.56 -21.86
N LEU A 598 -1.82 12.64 -21.33
CA LEU A 598 -1.14 13.51 -20.35
C LEU A 598 -0.79 12.75 -19.05
N ASP A 599 -1.65 11.83 -18.62
CA ASP A 599 -1.44 11.09 -17.37
C ASP A 599 -0.74 9.72 -17.60
N ASP A 600 -0.28 9.47 -18.83
CA ASP A 600 0.63 8.35 -19.09
C ASP A 600 1.91 8.55 -18.27
N HIS A 601 2.26 7.50 -17.54
CA HIS A 601 3.48 7.43 -16.76
C HIS A 601 4.64 7.07 -17.69
N LEU A 602 5.70 7.87 -17.68
CA LEU A 602 6.85 7.74 -18.59
C LEU A 602 7.43 6.32 -18.56
N GLU A 603 7.58 5.74 -17.37
CA GLU A 603 8.11 4.38 -17.23
C GLU A 603 7.05 3.27 -17.40
N LEU A 604 5.95 3.31 -16.64
CA LEU A 604 4.96 2.22 -16.61
C LEU A 604 4.16 2.11 -17.91
N ASP A 605 3.81 3.24 -18.52
CA ASP A 605 2.89 3.29 -19.67
C ASP A 605 3.63 3.50 -21.00
N LEU A 606 4.80 4.15 -20.98
CA LEU A 606 5.59 4.47 -22.17
C LEU A 606 6.95 3.75 -22.24
N GLY A 607 7.35 3.02 -21.19
CA GLY A 607 8.56 2.20 -21.18
C GLY A 607 9.89 2.97 -21.07
N PHE A 608 9.89 4.23 -20.64
CA PHE A 608 11.10 5.02 -20.47
C PHE A 608 11.86 4.62 -19.20
N ASP A 609 12.94 3.86 -19.36
CA ASP A 609 13.91 3.56 -18.30
C ASP A 609 14.83 4.77 -17.99
N SER A 610 15.73 4.64 -17.02
CA SER A 610 16.63 5.74 -16.59
C SER A 610 17.45 6.34 -17.76
N LEU A 611 17.89 5.52 -18.72
CA LEU A 611 18.65 6.01 -19.88
C LEU A 611 17.72 6.70 -20.88
N ALA A 612 16.57 6.11 -21.16
CA ALA A 612 15.57 6.70 -22.06
C ALA A 612 15.08 8.06 -21.53
N LYS A 613 15.00 8.25 -20.21
CA LYS A 613 14.67 9.55 -19.59
C LYS A 613 15.78 10.59 -19.78
N VAL A 614 17.05 10.21 -19.72
CA VAL A 614 18.17 11.11 -20.03
C VAL A 614 18.16 11.50 -21.51
N GLU A 615 17.94 10.55 -22.42
CA GLU A 615 17.78 10.83 -23.85
C GLU A 615 16.59 11.76 -24.12
N LEU A 616 15.48 11.56 -23.40
CA LEU A 616 14.31 12.42 -23.44
C LEU A 616 14.67 13.85 -23.02
N ALA A 617 15.38 14.00 -21.91
CA ALA A 617 15.84 15.30 -21.43
C ALA A 617 16.74 15.99 -22.47
N MET A 618 17.76 15.31 -22.99
CA MET A 618 18.66 15.87 -24.02
C MET A 618 17.91 16.25 -25.31
N GLY A 619 17.00 15.38 -25.76
CA GLY A 619 16.18 15.64 -26.94
C GLY A 619 15.30 16.88 -26.75
N LEU A 620 14.68 17.01 -25.58
CA LEU A 620 13.86 18.17 -25.24
C LEU A 620 14.70 19.44 -25.03
N GLN A 621 15.88 19.35 -24.40
CA GLN A 621 16.83 20.47 -24.29
C GLN A 621 17.20 21.00 -25.68
N ASN A 622 17.52 20.11 -26.63
CA ASN A 622 17.88 20.49 -28.00
C ASN A 622 16.68 21.10 -28.77
N ILE A 623 15.48 20.55 -28.60
CA ILE A 623 14.27 21.03 -29.28
C ILE A 623 13.77 22.37 -28.70
N LEU A 624 13.83 22.52 -27.38
CA LEU A 624 13.34 23.69 -26.65
C LEU A 624 14.41 24.75 -26.41
N LYS A 625 15.69 24.44 -26.70
CA LYS A 625 16.86 25.30 -26.44
C LYS A 625 16.95 25.78 -24.99
N ILE A 626 16.63 24.90 -24.06
CA ILE A 626 16.70 25.13 -22.62
C ILE A 626 17.65 24.15 -21.95
N GLU A 627 18.22 24.56 -20.82
CA GLU A 627 18.98 23.68 -19.94
C GLU A 627 18.02 23.09 -18.91
N ILE A 628 17.88 21.75 -18.94
CA ILE A 628 17.03 20.98 -18.02
C ILE A 628 17.96 20.35 -16.98
N PRO A 629 17.85 20.67 -15.68
CA PRO A 629 18.66 20.01 -14.65
C PRO A 629 18.36 18.50 -14.59
N ASP A 630 19.39 17.68 -14.37
CA ASP A 630 19.23 16.22 -14.26
C ASP A 630 18.24 15.82 -13.15
N SER A 631 18.21 16.57 -12.05
CA SER A 631 17.27 16.35 -10.94
C SER A 631 15.80 16.49 -11.36
N LEU A 632 15.50 17.33 -12.36
CA LEU A 632 14.13 17.52 -12.83
C LEU A 632 13.59 16.24 -13.48
N VAL A 633 14.46 15.51 -14.18
CA VAL A 633 14.11 14.31 -14.94
C VAL A 633 13.86 13.11 -14.01
N GLU A 634 14.52 13.09 -12.86
CA GLU A 634 14.35 12.07 -11.83
C GLU A 634 13.02 12.19 -11.08
N GLU A 635 12.50 13.41 -10.93
CA GLU A 635 11.26 13.72 -10.20
C GLU A 635 9.98 13.60 -11.06
N ILE A 636 10.12 13.49 -12.38
CA ILE A 636 8.98 13.46 -13.31
C ILE A 636 8.55 12.02 -13.59
N PHE A 637 7.27 11.75 -13.33
CA PHE A 637 6.65 10.44 -13.52
C PHE A 637 5.64 10.43 -14.67
N THR A 638 4.96 11.55 -14.96
CA THR A 638 3.91 11.63 -15.99
C THR A 638 4.22 12.64 -17.11
N VAL A 639 3.54 12.51 -18.26
CA VAL A 639 3.64 13.46 -19.37
C VAL A 639 3.14 14.86 -18.97
N ARG A 640 2.11 14.94 -18.12
CA ARG A 640 1.58 16.18 -17.56
C ARG A 640 2.62 16.91 -16.73
N GLU A 641 3.25 16.22 -15.78
CA GLU A 641 4.33 16.77 -14.96
C GLU A 641 5.49 17.25 -15.81
N LEU A 642 5.85 16.49 -16.85
CA LEU A 642 6.89 16.88 -17.81
C LEU A 642 6.55 18.20 -18.49
N ILE A 643 5.36 18.32 -19.10
CA ILE A 643 4.95 19.55 -19.78
C ILE A 643 4.84 20.71 -18.79
N PHE A 644 4.28 20.46 -17.60
CA PHE A 644 4.11 21.47 -16.56
C PHE A 644 5.47 22.02 -16.09
N LYS A 645 6.40 21.15 -15.70
CA LYS A 645 7.72 21.55 -15.21
C LYS A 645 8.56 22.25 -16.27
N LEU A 646 8.48 21.81 -17.52
CA LEU A 646 9.14 22.50 -18.64
C LEU A 646 8.52 23.88 -18.88
N SER A 647 7.20 24.02 -18.74
CA SER A 647 6.53 25.31 -18.84
C SER A 647 6.93 26.25 -17.69
N GLU A 648 6.98 25.78 -16.43
CA GLU A 648 7.47 26.57 -15.29
C GLU A 648 8.91 27.06 -15.52
N PHE A 649 9.78 26.19 -16.00
CA PHE A 649 11.18 26.55 -16.28
C PHE A 649 11.29 27.65 -17.33
N LEU A 650 10.51 27.56 -18.41
CA LEU A 650 10.46 28.57 -19.47
C LEU A 650 9.88 29.90 -18.97
N PHE A 651 8.82 29.84 -18.15
CA PHE A 651 8.28 31.04 -17.49
C PHE A 651 9.29 31.70 -16.54
N SER A 652 10.07 30.91 -15.79
CA SER A 652 11.09 31.46 -14.88
C SER A 652 12.31 32.06 -15.60
N LYS A 653 12.73 31.50 -16.75
CA LYS A 653 13.88 31.99 -17.54
C LYS A 653 13.52 33.15 -18.47
N ALA A 654 12.24 33.41 -18.73
CA ALA A 654 11.79 34.62 -19.43
C ALA A 654 12.17 35.93 -18.70
N SER A 655 12.59 35.86 -17.43
CA SER A 655 13.10 37.00 -16.66
C SER A 655 14.63 37.07 -16.54
N SER A 656 15.40 36.17 -17.17
CA SER A 656 16.87 36.24 -17.15
C SER A 656 17.47 35.73 -18.46
N SER A 657 17.74 36.64 -19.40
CA SER A 657 18.44 36.32 -20.63
C SER A 657 19.92 36.04 -20.37
N LYS A 658 20.32 34.77 -20.43
CA LYS A 658 21.63 34.38 -20.95
C LYS A 658 21.44 33.23 -21.93
N THR A 659 21.33 33.60 -23.19
CA THR A 659 21.49 32.75 -24.36
C THR A 659 22.98 32.44 -24.53
N GLY A 660 23.35 31.17 -24.32
CA GLY A 660 24.68 30.64 -24.63
C GLY A 660 24.52 29.18 -25.07
N GLN A 661 24.89 28.92 -26.32
CA GLN A 661 24.72 27.64 -27.01
C GLN A 661 25.59 26.52 -26.42
N ALA A 662 25.01 25.35 -26.20
CA ALA A 662 25.68 24.07 -26.38
C ALA A 662 24.64 23.06 -26.90
N LEU A 663 24.88 22.51 -28.09
CA LEU A 663 24.20 21.30 -28.54
C LEU A 663 24.74 20.14 -27.70
N PHE A 664 23.90 19.46 -26.93
CA PHE A 664 24.34 18.33 -26.11
C PHE A 664 24.39 17.06 -26.96
N SER A 665 25.59 16.62 -27.34
CA SER A 665 25.82 15.28 -27.87
C SER A 665 26.34 14.34 -26.77
N TRP A 666 26.19 13.03 -26.95
CA TRP A 666 26.79 12.03 -26.06
C TRP A 666 28.31 12.21 -25.93
N LYS A 667 28.95 12.61 -27.03
CA LYS A 667 30.37 12.96 -27.08
C LYS A 667 30.74 14.08 -26.12
N ASP A 668 29.95 15.15 -26.09
CA ASP A 668 30.20 16.29 -25.21
C ASP A 668 30.02 15.89 -23.75
N LEU A 669 28.95 15.17 -23.42
CA LEU A 669 28.65 14.73 -22.05
C LEU A 669 29.69 13.78 -21.48
N VAL A 670 30.12 12.77 -22.25
CA VAL A 670 31.10 11.76 -21.81
C VAL A 670 32.48 12.40 -21.57
N ASN A 671 32.86 13.39 -22.38
CA ASN A 671 34.19 14.02 -22.30
C ASN A 671 34.22 15.25 -21.36
N PHE A 672 33.05 15.74 -20.95
CA PHE A 672 32.94 16.79 -19.94
C PHE A 672 33.50 16.33 -18.58
N PRO A 673 34.24 17.18 -17.84
CA PRO A 673 34.73 16.80 -16.52
C PRO A 673 33.58 16.49 -15.55
N PRO A 674 33.68 15.43 -14.73
CA PRO A 674 32.70 15.17 -13.69
C PRO A 674 32.71 16.27 -12.61
N PRO A 675 31.62 16.42 -11.83
CA PRO A 675 31.56 17.34 -10.70
C PRO A 675 32.77 17.21 -9.76
N GLN A 676 33.26 18.34 -9.23
CA GLN A 676 34.48 18.40 -8.42
C GLN A 676 34.41 17.52 -7.17
N GLU A 677 33.24 17.42 -6.54
CA GLU A 677 32.99 16.52 -5.41
C GLU A 677 33.18 15.03 -5.74
N LEU A 678 32.92 14.62 -6.98
CA LEU A 678 33.15 13.25 -7.44
C LEU A 678 34.63 13.03 -7.74
N ILE A 679 35.32 14.02 -8.31
CA ILE A 679 36.77 13.97 -8.56
C ILE A 679 37.53 13.72 -7.25
N GLU A 680 37.19 14.42 -6.17
CA GLU A 680 37.81 14.25 -4.86
C GLU A 680 37.61 12.84 -4.27
N LYS A 681 36.53 12.14 -4.67
CA LYS A 681 36.20 10.79 -4.20
C LYS A 681 36.90 9.67 -4.98
N ILE A 682 37.41 9.93 -6.18
CA ILE A 682 38.00 8.91 -7.07
C ILE A 682 39.41 8.49 -6.59
N ASP A 683 40.09 9.27 -5.73
CA ASP A 683 41.44 8.99 -5.18
C ASP A 683 42.40 8.36 -6.22
N LEU A 684 42.64 9.09 -7.32
CA LEU A 684 43.48 8.61 -8.43
C LEU A 684 44.93 8.29 -8.01
N PHE A 685 45.39 8.86 -6.88
CA PHE A 685 46.74 8.78 -6.35
C PHE A 685 46.73 8.37 -4.87
N PRO A 686 46.46 7.09 -4.56
CA PRO A 686 46.37 6.63 -3.18
C PRO A 686 47.69 6.85 -2.43
N GLY A 687 47.60 7.33 -1.18
CA GLY A 687 48.76 7.55 -0.30
C GLY A 687 49.56 6.27 -0.01
N SER A 688 50.79 6.42 0.50
CA SER A 688 51.75 5.32 0.68
C SER A 688 51.22 4.13 1.50
N PHE A 689 50.36 4.39 2.49
CA PHE A 689 49.71 3.34 3.29
C PHE A 689 48.68 2.52 2.49
N ASN A 690 47.88 3.16 1.64
CA ASN A 690 46.92 2.48 0.76
C ASN A 690 47.64 1.67 -0.33
N LYS A 691 48.81 2.14 -0.81
CA LYS A 691 49.69 1.36 -1.70
C LYS A 691 50.20 0.07 -1.04
N LEU A 692 50.51 0.11 0.26
CA LEU A 692 50.93 -1.08 1.01
C LEU A 692 49.77 -2.08 1.20
N LEU A 693 48.57 -1.60 1.55
CA LEU A 693 47.40 -2.47 1.70
C LEU A 693 46.95 -3.10 0.37
N SER A 694 47.05 -2.37 -0.74
CA SER A 694 46.76 -2.89 -2.08
C SER A 694 47.79 -3.93 -2.58
N LEU A 695 48.93 -4.10 -1.90
CA LEU A 695 49.85 -5.24 -2.11
C LEU A 695 49.40 -6.51 -1.39
N ILE A 696 48.83 -6.38 -0.19
CA ILE A 696 48.55 -7.49 0.73
C ILE A 696 47.16 -8.10 0.50
N VAL A 697 46.14 -7.24 0.34
CA VAL A 697 44.73 -7.65 0.24
C VAL A 697 44.46 -8.55 -0.99
N PRO A 698 44.96 -8.26 -2.20
CA PRO A 698 44.65 -9.09 -3.37
C PRO A 698 45.34 -10.46 -3.34
N LYS A 699 46.58 -10.53 -2.83
CA LYS A 699 47.30 -11.79 -2.65
C LYS A 699 46.61 -12.68 -1.62
N SER A 700 46.14 -12.11 -0.52
CA SER A 700 45.36 -12.85 0.47
C SER A 700 44.00 -13.30 -0.08
N LEU A 701 43.29 -12.45 -0.83
CA LEU A 701 42.06 -12.83 -1.55
C LEU A 701 42.30 -13.99 -2.53
N PHE A 702 43.37 -13.94 -3.32
CA PHE A 702 43.72 -15.02 -4.24
C PHE A 702 43.96 -16.35 -3.51
N VAL A 703 44.68 -16.32 -2.38
CA VAL A 703 44.91 -17.51 -1.54
C VAL A 703 43.60 -18.04 -0.95
N ILE A 704 42.74 -17.15 -0.45
CA ILE A 704 41.41 -17.51 0.08
C ILE A 704 40.57 -18.17 -1.02
N PHE A 705 40.49 -17.57 -2.21
CA PHE A 705 39.74 -18.14 -3.32
C PHE A 705 40.33 -19.48 -3.79
N LYS A 706 41.65 -19.64 -3.78
CA LYS A 706 42.31 -20.90 -4.14
C LYS A 706 42.01 -22.02 -3.13
N LEU A 707 42.03 -21.71 -1.83
CA LEU A 707 41.79 -22.69 -0.75
C LEU A 707 40.32 -23.08 -0.62
N PHE A 708 39.41 -22.11 -0.69
CA PHE A 708 37.99 -22.32 -0.39
C PHE A 708 37.11 -22.49 -1.64
N PHE A 709 37.55 -22.03 -2.81
CA PHE A 709 36.73 -22.01 -4.03
C PHE A 709 37.42 -22.63 -5.25
N LEU A 710 38.49 -23.41 -5.06
CA LEU A 710 39.22 -24.09 -6.14
C LEU A 710 39.50 -23.17 -7.34
N PHE A 711 39.92 -21.95 -7.04
CA PHE A 711 39.91 -20.84 -7.99
C PHE A 711 40.87 -21.05 -9.17
N LYS A 712 40.35 -20.92 -10.40
CA LYS A 712 41.10 -21.02 -11.65
C LYS A 712 41.02 -19.72 -12.47
N VAL A 713 42.15 -19.33 -13.05
CA VAL A 713 42.27 -18.13 -13.91
C VAL A 713 42.80 -18.55 -15.27
N GLU A 714 42.07 -18.21 -16.33
CA GLU A 714 42.45 -18.46 -17.72
C GLU A 714 42.50 -17.16 -18.53
N GLY A 715 43.32 -17.14 -19.59
CA GLY A 715 43.42 -15.98 -20.47
C GLY A 715 44.26 -14.81 -19.93
N ASN A 716 44.99 -14.99 -18.83
CA ASN A 716 45.83 -13.93 -18.26
C ASN A 716 46.90 -13.39 -19.24
N LYS A 717 47.33 -14.22 -20.21
CA LYS A 717 48.24 -13.83 -21.30
C LYS A 717 47.60 -12.86 -22.31
N ASN A 718 46.28 -12.75 -22.34
CA ASN A 718 45.54 -11.86 -23.25
C ASN A 718 45.51 -10.41 -22.74
N LEU A 719 45.89 -10.15 -21.48
CA LEU A 719 45.85 -8.84 -20.88
C LEU A 719 47.00 -7.97 -21.39
N PRO A 720 46.75 -6.79 -21.98
CA PRO A 720 47.80 -5.87 -22.40
C PRO A 720 48.64 -5.41 -21.20
N SER A 721 49.96 -5.37 -21.39
CA SER A 721 50.91 -4.88 -20.38
C SER A 721 50.89 -3.36 -20.22
N GLU A 722 50.46 -2.64 -21.25
CA GLU A 722 50.37 -1.18 -21.30
C GLU A 722 49.09 -0.73 -22.04
N GLY A 723 48.62 0.46 -21.73
CA GLY A 723 47.43 1.08 -22.34
C GLY A 723 46.16 0.99 -21.48
N THR A 724 45.14 1.74 -21.89
CA THR A 724 43.84 1.85 -21.22
C THR A 724 42.84 0.87 -21.82
N TYR A 725 42.13 0.12 -20.97
CA TYR A 725 41.08 -0.81 -21.40
C TYR A 725 40.01 -1.00 -20.33
N VAL A 726 38.84 -1.49 -20.76
CA VAL A 726 37.67 -1.76 -19.91
C VAL A 726 37.40 -3.26 -19.84
N PHE A 727 37.33 -3.79 -18.62
CA PHE A 727 36.83 -5.15 -18.38
C PHE A 727 35.30 -5.14 -18.38
N CYS A 728 34.69 -5.94 -19.24
CA CYS A 728 33.24 -6.13 -19.28
C CYS A 728 32.91 -7.55 -18.87
N SER A 729 32.27 -7.70 -17.71
CA SER A 729 31.97 -9.01 -17.11
C SER A 729 30.49 -9.25 -16.94
N ASN A 730 30.09 -10.54 -16.94
CA ASN A 730 28.81 -10.93 -16.36
C ASN A 730 28.79 -10.62 -14.86
N HIS A 731 27.60 -10.34 -14.33
CA HIS A 731 27.40 -10.05 -12.92
C HIS A 731 26.33 -10.98 -12.36
N SER A 732 26.65 -11.80 -11.38
CA SER A 732 25.73 -12.79 -10.80
C SER A 732 25.88 -12.96 -9.29
N SER A 733 26.94 -12.41 -8.66
CA SER A 733 27.23 -12.57 -7.24
C SER A 733 27.84 -11.31 -6.61
N TYR A 734 27.85 -11.28 -5.27
CA TYR A 734 28.64 -10.32 -4.51
C TYR A 734 30.16 -10.58 -4.63
N LEU A 735 30.57 -11.77 -5.05
CA LEU A 735 31.97 -12.15 -5.20
C LEU A 735 32.62 -11.62 -6.49
N ASP A 736 31.85 -11.25 -7.51
CA ASP A 736 32.37 -11.04 -8.87
C ASP A 736 33.50 -9.99 -8.93
N GLY A 737 33.31 -8.82 -8.31
CA GLY A 737 34.35 -7.78 -8.27
C GLY A 737 35.61 -8.23 -7.53
N LEU A 738 35.46 -8.99 -6.44
CA LEU A 738 36.59 -9.55 -5.69
C LEU A 738 37.34 -10.61 -6.49
N VAL A 739 36.61 -11.42 -7.26
CA VAL A 739 37.17 -12.45 -8.13
C VAL A 739 37.98 -11.81 -9.26
N VAL A 740 37.47 -10.76 -9.89
CA VAL A 740 38.23 -9.98 -10.89
C VAL A 740 39.50 -9.38 -10.27
N ALA A 741 39.38 -8.73 -9.11
CA ALA A 741 40.51 -8.13 -8.42
C ALA A 741 41.60 -9.15 -8.02
N ALA A 742 41.20 -10.37 -7.63
CA ALA A 742 42.13 -11.45 -7.30
C ALA A 742 42.81 -12.05 -8.55
N ALA A 743 42.16 -12.01 -9.72
CA ALA A 743 42.61 -12.69 -10.93
C ALA A 743 43.62 -11.89 -11.76
N VAL A 744 43.54 -10.56 -11.73
CA VAL A 744 44.37 -9.69 -12.57
C VAL A 744 45.82 -9.58 -12.06
N PRO A 745 46.80 -9.34 -12.94
CA PRO A 745 48.18 -9.09 -12.54
C PRO A 745 48.30 -7.87 -11.62
N PHE A 746 49.30 -7.90 -10.73
CA PHE A 746 49.48 -6.83 -9.73
C PHE A 746 49.61 -5.43 -10.36
N LYS A 747 50.35 -5.29 -11.47
CA LYS A 747 50.49 -4.01 -12.17
C LYS A 747 49.14 -3.48 -12.69
N THR A 748 48.32 -4.36 -13.26
CA THR A 748 46.96 -4.07 -13.74
C THR A 748 46.05 -3.67 -12.58
N LEU A 749 46.08 -4.42 -11.49
CA LEU A 749 45.26 -4.14 -10.32
C LEU A 749 45.54 -2.77 -9.71
N MET A 750 46.80 -2.35 -9.71
CA MET A 750 47.22 -1.02 -9.25
C MET A 750 46.75 0.12 -10.15
N GLN A 751 46.05 -0.17 -11.24
CA GLN A 751 45.45 0.79 -12.15
C GLN A 751 43.96 0.53 -12.39
N LEU A 752 43.39 -0.53 -11.79
CA LEU A 752 42.01 -0.94 -11.98
C LEU A 752 41.07 -0.28 -10.96
N TYR A 753 39.99 0.31 -11.46
CA TYR A 753 38.89 0.87 -10.69
C TYR A 753 37.61 0.09 -10.92
N PHE A 754 36.73 0.10 -9.92
CA PHE A 754 35.41 -0.51 -9.97
C PHE A 754 34.35 0.57 -9.73
N LEU A 755 33.19 0.44 -10.37
CA LEU A 755 32.01 1.26 -10.06
C LEU A 755 31.15 0.53 -9.03
N GLY A 756 30.68 1.22 -7.99
CA GLY A 756 29.89 0.60 -6.93
C GLY A 756 28.86 1.51 -6.28
N ASP A 757 27.71 0.90 -5.95
CA ASP A 757 26.54 1.55 -5.32
C ASP A 757 26.91 2.33 -4.05
N LYS A 758 26.41 3.58 -3.96
CA LYS A 758 26.63 4.51 -2.84
C LYS A 758 26.23 3.92 -1.48
N ASN A 759 25.21 3.06 -1.43
CA ASN A 759 24.73 2.44 -0.18
C ASN A 759 25.78 1.57 0.50
N ILE A 760 26.73 1.02 -0.25
CA ILE A 760 27.85 0.22 0.30
C ILE A 760 28.78 1.09 1.15
N PHE A 761 28.85 2.40 0.87
CA PHE A 761 29.72 3.37 1.53
C PHE A 761 29.11 4.00 2.80
N GLU A 762 27.84 3.74 3.10
CA GLU A 762 27.19 4.26 4.31
C GLU A 762 27.67 3.58 5.60
N HIS A 763 28.27 2.39 5.50
CA HIS A 763 28.85 1.70 6.66
C HIS A 763 30.24 2.29 7.03
N PRO A 764 30.39 2.96 8.19
CA PRO A 764 31.62 3.66 8.56
C PRO A 764 32.86 2.74 8.64
N SER A 765 32.65 1.47 9.02
CA SER A 765 33.71 0.47 9.18
C SER A 765 34.25 -0.11 7.87
N LEU A 766 33.56 0.09 6.74
CA LEU A 766 33.95 -0.46 5.43
C LEU A 766 34.63 0.57 4.51
N LYS A 767 34.56 1.87 4.85
CA LYS A 767 35.12 2.95 4.01
C LYS A 767 36.60 2.77 3.68
N TRP A 768 37.42 2.28 4.61
CA TRP A 768 38.84 2.03 4.36
C TRP A 768 39.05 0.86 3.38
N ALA A 769 38.27 -0.21 3.50
CA ALA A 769 38.35 -1.38 2.62
C ALA A 769 37.91 -1.05 1.19
N LEU A 770 36.89 -0.21 1.03
CA LEU A 770 36.39 0.25 -0.26
C LEU A 770 37.40 1.17 -0.99
N ARG A 771 38.15 1.99 -0.24
CA ARG A 771 39.27 2.78 -0.77
C ARG A 771 40.43 1.89 -1.24
N VAL A 772 40.78 0.86 -0.47
CA VAL A 772 41.80 -0.13 -0.89
C VAL A 772 41.34 -0.90 -2.13
N ALA A 773 40.04 -1.18 -2.25
CA ALA A 773 39.43 -1.82 -3.40
C ALA A 773 39.19 -0.90 -4.60
N ARG A 774 39.50 0.41 -4.49
CA ARG A 774 39.36 1.42 -5.55
C ARG A 774 37.96 1.44 -6.17
N LEU A 775 36.97 1.30 -5.30
CA LEU A 775 35.57 1.37 -5.67
C LEU A 775 35.14 2.85 -5.69
N ILE A 776 34.58 3.30 -6.81
CA ILE A 776 34.07 4.66 -6.96
C ILE A 776 32.60 4.67 -6.51
N PRO A 777 32.22 5.50 -5.51
CA PRO A 777 30.87 5.54 -4.94
C PRO A 777 29.90 6.29 -5.86
N ILE A 778 29.34 5.58 -6.83
CA ILE A 778 28.36 6.13 -7.76
C ILE A 778 27.29 5.10 -8.04
N ASP A 779 26.03 5.52 -8.10
CA ASP A 779 24.93 4.63 -8.47
C ASP A 779 24.78 4.66 -10.00
N PRO A 780 25.26 3.64 -10.73
CA PRO A 780 25.19 3.61 -12.18
C PRO A 780 23.75 3.54 -12.73
N THR A 781 22.76 3.26 -11.87
CA THR A 781 21.35 3.19 -12.26
C THR A 781 20.58 4.49 -12.05
N LYS A 782 21.06 5.35 -11.13
CA LYS A 782 20.47 6.66 -10.85
C LYS A 782 21.25 7.80 -11.53
N GLU A 783 22.57 7.75 -11.50
CA GLU A 783 23.45 8.84 -11.95
C GLU A 783 24.24 8.45 -13.19
N LEU A 784 23.54 8.14 -14.29
CA LEU A 784 24.16 7.59 -15.49
C LEU A 784 25.17 8.54 -16.14
N VAL A 785 24.83 9.82 -16.29
CA VAL A 785 25.72 10.84 -16.89
C VAL A 785 27.00 10.98 -16.07
N ASN A 786 26.87 11.18 -14.76
CA ASN A 786 28.02 11.23 -13.85
C ASN A 786 28.84 9.95 -13.91
N THR A 787 28.20 8.77 -14.04
CA THR A 787 28.90 7.49 -14.16
C THR A 787 29.75 7.42 -15.43
N LEU A 788 29.22 7.89 -16.57
CA LEU A 788 29.95 7.96 -17.83
C LEU A 788 31.11 8.96 -17.77
N GLN A 789 30.88 10.14 -17.19
CA GLN A 789 31.91 11.18 -17.00
C GLN A 789 33.05 10.71 -16.08
N VAL A 790 32.71 10.07 -14.96
CA VAL A 790 33.68 9.47 -14.03
C VAL A 790 34.46 8.36 -14.73
N SER A 791 33.79 7.51 -15.49
CA SER A 791 34.43 6.42 -16.25
C SER A 791 35.41 6.98 -17.28
N SER A 792 34.98 7.98 -18.05
CA SER A 792 35.81 8.71 -19.01
C SER A 792 37.00 9.40 -18.33
N TYR A 793 36.78 10.08 -17.20
CA TYR A 793 37.83 10.72 -16.43
C TYR A 793 38.91 9.74 -15.97
N VAL A 794 38.51 8.57 -15.44
CA VAL A 794 39.43 7.50 -15.01
C VAL A 794 40.23 6.96 -16.20
N LEU A 795 39.56 6.66 -17.32
CA LEU A 795 40.21 6.14 -18.53
C LEU A 795 41.17 7.17 -19.15
N GLY A 796 40.83 8.46 -19.11
CA GLY A 796 41.64 9.57 -19.60
C GLY A 796 42.96 9.76 -18.85
N HIS A 797 43.05 9.33 -17.59
CA HIS A 797 44.27 9.35 -16.78
C HIS A 797 45.10 8.05 -16.91
N GLY A 798 44.88 7.27 -17.97
CA GLY A 798 45.61 6.04 -18.23
C GLY A 798 45.30 4.90 -17.24
N LYS A 799 44.12 4.94 -16.57
CA LYS A 799 43.67 3.89 -15.66
C LYS A 799 42.70 2.94 -16.35
N MET A 800 42.44 1.80 -15.74
CA MET A 800 41.55 0.75 -16.25
C MET A 800 40.27 0.71 -15.44
N LEU A 801 39.19 0.23 -16.05
CA LEU A 801 37.87 0.17 -15.40
C LEU A 801 37.26 -1.22 -15.55
N CYS A 802 36.66 -1.73 -14.48
CA CYS A 802 35.79 -2.90 -14.52
C CYS A 802 34.33 -2.46 -14.45
N ILE A 803 33.59 -2.77 -15.51
CA ILE A 803 32.16 -2.50 -15.63
C ILE A 803 31.40 -3.83 -15.67
N PHE A 804 30.29 -3.86 -14.95
CA PHE A 804 29.28 -4.91 -15.02
C PHE A 804 28.09 -4.37 -15.83
N PRO A 805 28.04 -4.58 -17.16
CA PRO A 805 27.14 -3.83 -18.04
C PRO A 805 25.66 -4.20 -17.87
N GLU A 806 25.36 -5.29 -17.17
CA GLU A 806 24.02 -5.67 -16.75
C GLU A 806 23.42 -4.69 -15.73
N GLY A 807 24.27 -3.91 -15.04
CA GLY A 807 23.90 -3.01 -13.95
C GLY A 807 23.49 -3.70 -12.65
N LEU A 808 23.21 -5.02 -12.63
CA LEU A 808 22.41 -5.59 -11.55
C LEU A 808 22.63 -6.96 -10.91
N ARG A 809 23.55 -7.85 -11.24
CA ARG A 809 23.50 -9.25 -10.72
C ARG A 809 22.26 -10.03 -11.17
N SER A 810 22.50 -10.96 -12.07
CA SER A 810 21.54 -11.96 -12.54
C SER A 810 20.86 -12.74 -11.41
N PHE A 811 19.57 -13.01 -11.59
CA PHE A 811 18.76 -13.83 -10.69
C PHE A 811 18.92 -15.33 -10.95
N GLU A 812 19.14 -15.71 -12.20
CA GLU A 812 19.25 -17.10 -12.64
C GLU A 812 20.72 -17.54 -12.83
N GLY A 813 21.67 -16.62 -12.65
CA GLY A 813 23.09 -16.85 -12.89
C GLY A 813 23.48 -16.81 -14.38
N LYS A 814 22.55 -16.48 -15.27
CA LYS A 814 22.81 -16.25 -16.70
C LYS A 814 22.95 -14.76 -17.00
N PRO A 815 23.85 -14.34 -17.91
CA PRO A 815 23.99 -12.93 -18.28
C PRO A 815 22.68 -12.34 -18.80
N VAL A 816 22.23 -11.25 -18.19
CA VAL A 816 21.06 -10.49 -18.66
C VAL A 816 21.49 -9.57 -19.83
N GLU A 817 20.58 -8.77 -20.35
CA GLU A 817 20.88 -7.75 -21.35
C GLU A 817 21.93 -6.73 -20.86
N PHE A 818 22.93 -6.46 -21.70
CA PHE A 818 23.95 -5.45 -21.42
C PHE A 818 23.42 -4.08 -21.83
N LYS A 819 23.48 -3.11 -20.92
CA LYS A 819 22.92 -1.77 -21.14
C LYS A 819 23.81 -0.94 -22.09
N LYS A 820 23.19 -0.05 -22.88
CA LYS A 820 23.87 0.81 -23.89
C LYS A 820 24.99 1.69 -23.34
N GLY A 821 25.00 1.98 -22.04
CA GLY A 821 26.01 2.85 -21.42
C GLY A 821 27.45 2.44 -21.73
N ILE A 822 27.73 1.13 -21.80
CA ILE A 822 29.07 0.66 -22.21
C ILE A 822 29.37 0.96 -23.69
N GLY A 823 28.36 0.89 -24.56
CA GLY A 823 28.49 1.22 -25.97
C GLY A 823 28.74 2.71 -26.19
N ILE A 824 28.05 3.56 -25.43
CA ILE A 824 28.27 5.02 -25.42
C ILE A 824 29.72 5.31 -25.00
N LEU A 825 30.17 4.75 -23.87
CA LEU A 825 31.55 4.95 -23.40
C LEU A 825 32.60 4.45 -24.40
N ALA A 826 32.38 3.28 -25.01
CA ALA A 826 33.33 2.68 -25.93
C ALA A 826 33.48 3.44 -27.26
N LYS A 827 32.41 4.08 -27.72
CA LYS A 827 32.35 4.81 -29.00
C LYS A 827 32.73 6.28 -28.86
N GLU A 828 32.27 6.95 -27.81
CA GLU A 828 32.36 8.41 -27.68
C GLU A 828 33.55 8.91 -26.84
N PHE A 829 34.27 8.00 -26.18
CA PHE A 829 35.47 8.35 -25.42
C PHE A 829 36.61 8.82 -26.34
N GLU A 830 37.13 10.02 -26.07
CA GLU A 830 38.33 10.56 -26.71
C GLU A 830 39.40 10.91 -25.67
N ILE A 831 40.67 10.64 -26.00
CA ILE A 831 41.79 11.00 -25.15
C ILE A 831 42.02 12.50 -25.27
N ASN A 832 41.75 13.26 -24.20
CA ASN A 832 42.03 14.69 -24.17
C ASN A 832 43.53 14.93 -23.85
N PRO A 833 44.33 15.50 -24.77
CA PRO A 833 45.78 15.66 -24.59
C PRO A 833 46.16 16.59 -23.41
N ALA A 834 45.25 17.47 -22.98
CA ALA A 834 45.49 18.42 -21.89
C ALA A 834 45.40 17.81 -20.48
N ARG A 835 45.05 16.52 -20.35
CA ARG A 835 44.84 15.83 -19.05
C ARG A 835 45.86 14.71 -18.76
N SER A 836 46.89 14.57 -19.60
CA SER A 836 47.89 13.51 -19.50
C SER A 836 49.30 14.10 -19.38
N ASP A 837 49.92 13.97 -18.20
CA ASP A 837 51.37 14.21 -18.00
C ASP A 837 52.26 13.21 -18.77
N SER A 838 51.64 12.19 -19.39
CA SER A 838 52.32 11.16 -20.18
C SER A 838 52.15 11.40 -21.67
N GLN A 839 53.23 11.85 -22.30
CA GLN A 839 53.37 12.15 -23.74
C GLN A 839 53.35 10.90 -24.66
N LYS A 840 52.62 9.83 -24.33
CA LYS A 840 52.58 8.57 -25.11
C LYS A 840 51.23 7.85 -25.05
N LEU A 841 50.19 8.39 -25.70
CA LEU A 841 49.06 7.57 -26.15
C LEU A 841 48.62 8.04 -27.54
N ASN A 842 48.72 7.15 -28.53
CA ASN A 842 48.29 7.43 -29.91
C ASN A 842 46.78 7.62 -29.96
N ALA A 843 46.36 8.74 -30.56
CA ALA A 843 45.03 9.34 -30.50
C ALA A 843 44.02 8.81 -31.55
N SER A 844 44.08 7.54 -31.96
CA SER A 844 43.31 7.08 -33.13
C SER A 844 42.50 5.81 -32.98
N ASN A 845 42.57 5.08 -31.87
CA ASN A 845 41.77 3.87 -31.66
C ASN A 845 41.04 3.97 -30.30
N GLY A 846 39.71 3.93 -30.30
CA GLY A 846 38.87 3.96 -29.10
C GLY A 846 39.23 2.93 -28.02
N VAL A 847 38.56 2.98 -26.86
CA VAL A 847 38.94 2.15 -25.71
C VAL A 847 38.82 0.66 -26.02
N LYS A 848 39.88 -0.11 -25.74
CA LYS A 848 39.85 -1.57 -25.90
C LYS A 848 38.96 -2.21 -24.84
N ILE A 849 38.12 -3.14 -25.24
CA ILE A 849 37.24 -3.90 -24.34
C ILE A 849 37.77 -5.32 -24.18
N ILE A 850 37.87 -5.76 -22.93
CA ILE A 850 38.22 -7.14 -22.57
C ILE A 850 36.96 -7.83 -22.05
N PRO A 851 36.35 -8.76 -22.80
CA PRO A 851 35.23 -9.55 -22.30
C PRO A 851 35.74 -10.53 -21.23
N VAL A 852 35.02 -10.62 -20.13
CA VAL A 852 35.35 -11.45 -18.97
C VAL A 852 34.18 -12.36 -18.64
N ALA A 853 34.44 -13.66 -18.53
CA ALA A 853 33.47 -14.63 -18.04
C ALA A 853 33.83 -15.07 -16.63
N ILE A 854 32.88 -14.93 -15.71
CA ILE A 854 32.96 -15.38 -14.32
C ILE A 854 31.97 -16.54 -14.12
N LEU A 855 32.51 -17.71 -13.77
CA LEU A 855 31.76 -18.94 -13.54
C LEU A 855 31.84 -19.35 -12.07
N GLY A 856 30.77 -19.96 -11.56
CA GLY A 856 30.73 -20.55 -10.24
C GLY A 856 30.44 -19.58 -9.08
N THR A 857 30.53 -18.27 -9.29
CA THR A 857 30.24 -17.27 -8.24
C THR A 857 28.76 -17.23 -7.86
N PHE A 858 27.86 -17.41 -8.83
CA PHE A 858 26.41 -17.54 -8.56
C PHE A 858 26.13 -18.77 -7.70
N GLN A 859 26.74 -19.91 -8.02
CA GLN A 859 26.59 -21.14 -7.26
C GLN A 859 27.21 -20.98 -5.86
N ALA A 860 28.39 -20.35 -5.75
CA ALA A 860 29.07 -20.10 -4.48
C ALA A 860 28.26 -19.18 -3.56
N TRP A 861 27.81 -18.02 -4.06
CA TRP A 861 27.08 -17.05 -3.26
C TRP A 861 26.02 -16.32 -4.07
N PRO A 862 24.83 -16.94 -4.26
CA PRO A 862 23.73 -16.30 -4.94
C PRO A 862 23.09 -15.24 -4.04
N ARG A 863 22.46 -14.24 -4.67
CA ARG A 863 21.94 -13.04 -4.00
C ARG A 863 20.93 -13.32 -2.87
N ILE A 864 20.20 -14.44 -2.95
CA ILE A 864 19.21 -14.89 -1.97
C ILE A 864 19.81 -15.51 -0.69
N ARG A 865 21.11 -15.84 -0.69
CA ARG A 865 21.74 -16.59 0.39
C ARG A 865 22.59 -15.68 1.28
N ARG A 866 22.45 -15.81 2.60
CA ARG A 866 23.20 -14.99 3.57
C ARG A 866 24.69 -15.35 3.68
N ILE A 867 25.07 -16.60 3.46
CA ILE A 867 26.43 -17.11 3.66
C ILE A 867 26.87 -17.86 2.40
N PRO A 868 28.10 -17.64 1.90
CA PRO A 868 28.64 -18.36 0.75
C PRO A 868 28.79 -19.87 1.05
N ARG A 869 28.71 -20.71 0.01
CA ARG A 869 29.09 -22.12 0.05
C ARG A 869 30.33 -22.34 -0.81
N LEU A 870 31.12 -23.35 -0.47
CA LEU A 870 32.26 -23.76 -1.27
C LEU A 870 31.76 -24.27 -2.63
N HIS A 871 32.25 -23.65 -3.70
CA HIS A 871 31.98 -24.06 -5.06
C HIS A 871 33.17 -23.65 -5.92
N PRO A 872 33.60 -24.46 -6.91
CA PRO A 872 34.63 -24.05 -7.85
C PRO A 872 34.28 -22.73 -8.53
N ILE A 873 35.21 -21.77 -8.50
CA ILE A 873 35.10 -20.48 -9.21
C ILE A 873 36.15 -20.46 -10.31
N LYS A 874 35.75 -20.02 -11.51
CA LYS A 874 36.65 -19.85 -12.66
C LYS A 874 36.42 -18.49 -13.29
N ILE A 875 37.50 -17.84 -13.70
CA ILE A 875 37.46 -16.59 -14.47
C ILE A 875 38.26 -16.74 -15.76
N VAL A 876 37.68 -16.27 -16.86
CA VAL A 876 38.27 -16.35 -18.20
C VAL A 876 38.35 -14.95 -18.80
N PHE A 877 39.57 -14.51 -19.12
CA PHE A 877 39.83 -13.25 -19.82
C PHE A 877 39.90 -13.48 -21.34
N GLY A 878 38.99 -12.87 -22.09
CA GLY A 878 39.00 -12.89 -23.55
C GLY A 878 40.12 -12.05 -24.17
N LYS A 879 40.19 -12.07 -25.51
CA LYS A 879 41.13 -11.20 -26.25
C LYS A 879 40.61 -9.75 -26.26
N PRO A 880 41.49 -8.74 -26.20
CA PRO A 880 41.08 -7.34 -26.35
C PRO A 880 40.43 -7.09 -27.72
N ILE A 881 39.28 -6.41 -27.72
CA ILE A 881 38.50 -6.10 -28.92
C ILE A 881 38.38 -4.57 -29.05
N ASN A 882 38.59 -4.06 -30.26
CA ASN A 882 38.39 -2.64 -30.58
C ASN A 882 36.91 -2.34 -30.85
N THR A 883 36.50 -1.10 -30.59
CA THR A 883 35.11 -0.64 -30.76
C THR A 883 34.56 -0.87 -32.17
N GLU A 884 35.35 -0.65 -33.23
CA GLU A 884 34.92 -0.84 -34.62
C GLU A 884 34.53 -2.30 -34.94
N ASN A 885 35.26 -3.26 -34.37
CA ASN A 885 34.97 -4.69 -34.52
C ASN A 885 33.70 -5.09 -33.75
N LEU A 886 33.47 -4.49 -32.59
CA LEU A 886 32.21 -4.70 -31.84
C LEU A 886 31.01 -4.10 -32.58
N LEU A 887 31.18 -2.92 -33.16
CA LEU A 887 30.12 -2.25 -33.91
C LEU A 887 29.72 -3.06 -35.16
N SER A 888 30.69 -3.52 -35.94
CA SER A 888 30.43 -4.36 -37.13
C SER A 888 29.71 -5.66 -36.75
N LYS A 889 30.18 -6.40 -35.75
CA LYS A 889 29.51 -7.62 -35.24
C LYS A 889 28.09 -7.39 -34.74
N GLY A 890 27.85 -6.26 -34.08
CA GLY A 890 26.50 -5.89 -33.62
C GLY A 890 25.55 -5.58 -34.78
N LYS A 891 26.04 -4.86 -35.81
CA LYS A 891 25.27 -4.54 -37.02
C LYS A 891 24.94 -5.75 -37.88
N GLU A 892 25.82 -6.75 -37.93
CA GLU A 892 25.53 -8.04 -38.59
C GLU A 892 24.28 -8.74 -38.02
N HIS A 893 23.88 -8.43 -36.79
CA HIS A 893 22.68 -8.97 -36.14
C HIS A 893 21.43 -8.08 -36.32
N GLY A 894 21.47 -7.08 -37.21
CA GLY A 894 20.31 -6.23 -37.55
C GLY A 894 19.97 -5.14 -36.53
N ILE A 895 20.86 -4.87 -35.57
CA ILE A 895 20.68 -3.79 -34.58
C ILE A 895 21.04 -2.45 -35.22
N VAL A 896 20.08 -1.52 -35.26
CA VAL A 896 20.20 -0.22 -35.94
C VAL A 896 20.98 0.80 -35.10
N ASP A 897 20.78 0.80 -33.78
CA ASP A 897 21.45 1.72 -32.86
C ASP A 897 22.89 1.28 -32.60
N ASP A 898 23.85 2.17 -32.89
CA ASP A 898 25.29 1.87 -32.77
C ASP A 898 25.71 1.48 -31.34
N TYR A 899 25.09 2.08 -30.31
CA TYR A 899 25.47 1.84 -28.91
C TYR A 899 24.90 0.50 -28.41
N GLU A 900 23.66 0.16 -28.77
CA GLU A 900 23.08 -1.16 -28.56
C GLU A 900 23.89 -2.24 -29.27
N ALA A 901 24.27 -2.00 -30.52
CA ALA A 901 25.04 -2.95 -31.33
C ALA A 901 26.36 -3.33 -30.62
N ILE A 902 27.08 -2.33 -30.09
CA ILE A 902 28.31 -2.56 -29.33
C ILE A 902 28.02 -3.32 -28.03
N ALA A 903 27.03 -2.90 -27.23
CA ALA A 903 26.69 -3.56 -25.96
C ALA A 903 26.27 -5.03 -26.16
N PHE A 904 25.49 -5.30 -27.20
CA PHE A 904 25.07 -6.64 -27.62
C PHE A 904 26.26 -7.50 -28.04
N ALA A 905 27.16 -6.97 -28.86
CA ALA A 905 28.36 -7.69 -29.31
C ALA A 905 29.27 -8.07 -28.13
N ILE A 906 29.44 -7.18 -27.14
CA ILE A 906 30.18 -7.48 -25.91
C ILE A 906 29.51 -8.63 -25.14
N LYS A 907 28.18 -8.57 -24.97
CA LYS A 907 27.42 -9.64 -24.30
C LYS A 907 27.66 -10.98 -24.98
N LYS A 908 27.56 -11.04 -26.32
CA LYS A 908 27.80 -12.27 -27.09
C LYS A 908 29.20 -12.85 -26.86
N GLN A 909 30.22 -11.99 -26.80
CA GLN A 909 31.58 -12.43 -26.50
C GLN A 909 31.72 -12.97 -25.07
N VAL A 910 31.05 -12.37 -24.09
CA VAL A 910 31.01 -12.91 -22.71
C VAL A 910 30.25 -14.25 -22.67
N GLU A 911 29.12 -14.36 -23.37
CA GLU A 911 28.37 -15.62 -23.51
C GLU A 911 29.22 -16.73 -24.15
N GLU A 912 29.92 -16.45 -25.24
CA GLU A 912 30.82 -17.42 -25.89
C GLU A 912 31.90 -17.96 -24.94
N LEU A 913 32.45 -17.10 -24.08
CA LEU A 913 33.42 -17.50 -23.06
C LEU A 913 32.77 -18.34 -21.93
N LEU A 914 31.50 -18.09 -21.60
CA LEU A 914 30.75 -18.88 -20.62
C LEU A 914 30.38 -20.27 -21.15
N TYR A 915 30.04 -20.38 -22.44
CA TYR A 915 29.55 -21.63 -23.05
C TYR A 915 30.66 -22.54 -23.58
N LYS A 916 31.85 -22.02 -23.93
CA LYS A 916 33.00 -22.84 -24.35
C LYS A 916 33.46 -23.87 -23.32
N ASP A 917 33.14 -23.69 -22.03
CA ASP A 917 33.43 -24.63 -20.95
C ASP A 917 32.31 -25.65 -20.69
N TYR A 918 31.08 -25.42 -21.19
CA TYR A 918 29.96 -26.34 -20.93
C TYR A 918 30.12 -27.67 -21.67
N ASP A 919 30.76 -27.68 -22.85
CA ASP A 919 31.07 -28.90 -23.61
C ASP A 919 32.24 -29.73 -23.05
N GLY A 920 32.95 -29.22 -22.03
CA GLY A 920 34.10 -29.90 -21.41
C GLY A 920 33.76 -30.91 -20.32
N HIS A 921 32.50 -30.99 -19.88
CA HIS A 921 32.07 -31.85 -18.76
C HIS A 921 31.31 -33.12 -19.18
N HIS A 922 31.27 -33.45 -20.48
CA HIS A 922 30.73 -34.72 -21.01
C HIS A 922 31.77 -35.61 -21.72
N LYS A 923 33.06 -35.49 -21.36
CA LYS A 923 34.08 -36.50 -21.73
C LYS A 923 34.76 -37.07 -20.51
#